data_AF-A0A7Y5L016-F1
#
_entry.id   AF-A0A7Y5L016-F1
#
_cell.length_a   1.000
_cell.length_b   1.000
_cell.length_c   1.000
_cell.angle_alpha   90.00
_cell.angle_beta   90.00
_cell.angle_gamma   90.00
#
_symmetry.space_group_name_H-M   'P 1'
#
loop_
_entity.id
_entity.type
_entity.pdbx_description
1 polymer ?
#
loop_
_entity_poly.entity_id
_entity_poly.type
_entity_poly.pdbx_seq_one_letter_code
_entity_poly.pdbx_strand_id
1 'polypeptide(L)'
;MRILERVGRVLFFLSAIALACVLAGKFGAGSLWRGFEPAVAGAAQQQKAPYDLTRLEAVNETLKYIRKKYVDPGRIKPPQMLLSALNYIQRDVAQVIVHQQEGGNEITVQVEGESKSFRVDNIQGPWDVAARLREVFAFLQKNLEGSDVDLRELEYAACNGMLHTLDPHSTFLSPEAYRDMNVTTSGAFGGLGIVISVRDQQLTVMKPMPGTPAERAGLKKFDRIVKIENESTLNMPLDDAVRRLRGEPGSKITVWIVREGDGGWAEAKPFPLTREVIKMSSVDSKQLDGNVGYVKIKNFQSTTFDEVVGALDGFKQKGAIKGLVLDLRGNPGGLLDQAVKIADLFLTDGTIVATVGASEGREERKAASAGTEPGYPIVVLVNGSSASASEILAGALKNLERGLIVGQQTFGKGSVQLVFPEITPEKAALKLTIAEYLTPNDVSIQGVGITPDVELDAMTVDPLEMDLTVQKDTYKEKELFASLESQYAAQPGKPDETVRYQFTSAEREIAREQGSESDDDVQNDFPVRFGRELAASMPSEKTPKEQLKAAKALLDRVKKDELTKVSGELEKLGVDWAAAPDAAPAVSAEALQVTVETSTPSNVVNAGDPMELTVKVKNNGASPVYRVRAQTESENGYFDAKELVFGRIAAGEEKSAKVQMGWCEIEGQKYASIHGRPKDAKRVCKIPMDAADRSDGVSIKFESEGGGTPATAEVRPTIRALPRPVFKYSYQIVDDRSGNGDGRVQRGEKVSMYLTVKNVGTGRSYETQANITNMSGDGLLLDAGRFDISNMKPGDVRKVAFSFDVAKDLADAEAIVSLSVGDRDLNEIAREKVKIPVEPASPISALDETRLAGTTGALLLDAPKTSARSFGQVPSGTAMHVIGRSGSFDKVQVDDARYAFVASSELAAGSGKAAAKLPFDDLYMLSPPELKIDASQLSTSASSVTIRGKATGANKIADLYGFVGSRKVFYQSNKKGADPKAASFEVDVPLKPGVNIINVFARENADSVTRRMIIVRRDSDAGALLKTPKGEDQADWLALPPP
;
A
#
# COMPACT_ATOMS: atom_id res chain seq x y z
N MET A 1 -62.32 -33.79 -23.01
CA MET A 1 -62.09 -32.57 -22.20
C MET A 1 -60.72 -32.52 -21.50
N ARG A 2 -60.21 -33.58 -20.84
CA ARG A 2 -58.90 -33.52 -20.14
C ARG A 2 -57.63 -33.55 -21.01
N ILE A 3 -57.74 -33.89 -22.30
CA ILE A 3 -56.61 -33.84 -23.25
C ILE A 3 -56.43 -32.43 -23.84
N LEU A 4 -57.52 -31.69 -24.08
CA LEU A 4 -57.44 -30.30 -24.57
C LEU A 4 -56.82 -29.34 -23.53
N GLU A 5 -57.04 -29.55 -22.23
CA GLU A 5 -56.40 -28.73 -21.18
C GLU A 5 -54.89 -28.98 -21.06
N ARG A 6 -54.43 -30.22 -21.29
CA ARG A 6 -52.99 -30.54 -21.28
C ARG A 6 -52.30 -30.01 -22.52
N VAL A 7 -52.93 -30.09 -23.70
CA VAL A 7 -52.41 -29.50 -24.93
C VAL A 7 -52.40 -27.97 -24.85
N GLY A 8 -53.42 -27.36 -24.22
CA GLY A 8 -53.47 -25.92 -23.96
C GLY A 8 -52.37 -25.42 -23.02
N ARG A 9 -52.04 -26.16 -21.94
CA ARG A 9 -50.93 -25.79 -21.05
C ARG A 9 -49.56 -25.98 -21.69
N VAL A 10 -49.39 -27.00 -22.53
CA VAL A 10 -48.13 -27.21 -23.28
C VAL A 10 -47.96 -26.15 -24.38
N LEU A 11 -49.03 -25.75 -25.07
CA LEU A 11 -48.99 -24.65 -26.04
C LEU A 11 -48.76 -23.28 -25.37
N PHE A 12 -49.30 -23.05 -24.16
CA PHE A 12 -49.03 -21.83 -23.38
C PHE A 12 -47.60 -21.79 -22.83
N PHE A 13 -47.03 -22.93 -22.44
CA PHE A 13 -45.62 -23.03 -22.05
C PHE A 13 -44.68 -22.83 -23.24
N LEU A 14 -45.01 -23.40 -24.41
CA LEU A 14 -44.20 -23.22 -25.62
C LEU A 14 -44.30 -21.79 -26.17
N SER A 15 -45.46 -21.12 -26.07
CA SER A 15 -45.60 -19.72 -26.46
C SER A 15 -44.93 -18.76 -25.46
N ALA A 16 -44.92 -19.07 -24.16
CA ALA A 16 -44.17 -18.33 -23.15
C ALA A 16 -42.65 -18.48 -23.33
N ILE A 17 -42.17 -19.67 -23.69
CA ILE A 17 -40.74 -19.91 -24.02
C ILE A 17 -40.37 -19.21 -25.32
N ALA A 18 -41.20 -19.27 -26.37
CA ALA A 18 -40.94 -18.56 -27.61
C ALA A 18 -40.95 -17.03 -27.43
N LEU A 19 -41.87 -16.49 -26.61
CA LEU A 19 -41.90 -15.07 -26.26
C LEU A 19 -40.70 -14.68 -25.39
N ALA A 20 -40.26 -15.54 -24.46
CA ALA A 20 -39.03 -15.34 -23.68
C ALA A 20 -37.77 -15.40 -24.55
N CYS A 21 -37.72 -16.27 -25.56
CA CYS A 21 -36.61 -16.34 -26.52
C CYS A 21 -36.59 -15.13 -27.48
N VAL A 22 -37.76 -14.63 -27.90
CA VAL A 22 -37.87 -13.42 -28.74
C VAL A 22 -37.58 -12.15 -27.92
N LEU A 23 -37.99 -12.09 -26.65
CA LEU A 23 -37.63 -11.00 -25.74
C LEU A 23 -36.14 -11.08 -25.34
N ALA A 24 -35.56 -12.26 -25.15
CA ALA A 24 -34.13 -12.43 -24.94
C ALA A 24 -33.31 -12.04 -26.18
N GLY A 25 -33.83 -12.30 -27.38
CA GLY A 25 -33.23 -11.88 -28.66
C GLY A 25 -33.38 -10.39 -28.96
N LYS A 26 -34.42 -9.71 -28.45
CA LYS A 26 -34.66 -8.27 -28.67
C LYS A 26 -34.18 -7.34 -27.55
N PHE A 27 -34.09 -7.83 -26.31
CA PHE A 27 -33.74 -7.02 -25.13
C PHE A 27 -32.46 -7.47 -24.39
N GLY A 28 -31.72 -8.45 -24.92
CA GLY A 28 -30.36 -8.74 -24.47
C GLY A 28 -30.22 -8.90 -22.95
N ALA A 29 -30.78 -9.96 -22.38
CA ALA A 29 -30.61 -10.33 -20.97
C ALA A 29 -29.19 -10.87 -20.63
N GLY A 30 -28.16 -10.36 -21.31
CA GLY A 30 -26.76 -10.75 -21.13
C GLY A 30 -25.89 -9.68 -20.46
N SER A 31 -26.44 -8.50 -20.13
CA SER A 31 -25.66 -7.37 -19.60
C SER A 31 -25.38 -7.45 -18.08
N LEU A 32 -26.15 -8.20 -17.31
CA LEU A 32 -26.03 -8.26 -15.84
C LEU A 32 -25.23 -9.46 -15.32
N TRP A 33 -24.99 -10.48 -16.15
CA TRP A 33 -24.44 -11.76 -15.70
C TRP A 33 -23.19 -12.25 -16.47
N ARG A 34 -22.78 -11.58 -17.56
CA ARG A 34 -21.52 -11.90 -18.26
C ARG A 34 -20.25 -11.52 -17.48
N GLY A 35 -20.37 -10.78 -16.38
CA GLY A 35 -19.24 -10.37 -15.53
C GLY A 35 -18.80 -11.41 -14.48
N PHE A 36 -19.41 -12.60 -14.45
CA PHE A 36 -19.17 -13.62 -13.40
C PHE A 36 -18.50 -14.91 -13.90
N GLU A 37 -17.97 -14.93 -15.12
CA GLU A 37 -17.05 -16.01 -15.50
C GLU A 37 -15.76 -15.87 -14.66
N PRO A 38 -15.22 -16.96 -14.08
CA PRO A 38 -14.00 -16.89 -13.28
C PRO A 38 -12.90 -16.24 -14.11
N ALA A 39 -12.20 -15.27 -13.53
CA ALA A 39 -11.18 -14.52 -14.24
C ALA A 39 -10.05 -15.46 -14.69
N VAL A 40 -10.10 -15.75 -15.98
CA VAL A 40 -9.12 -16.33 -16.88
C VAL A 40 -7.72 -15.72 -16.77
N ALA A 41 -6.84 -16.10 -15.85
CA ALA A 41 -5.45 -15.64 -15.84
C ALA A 41 -4.67 -16.26 -17.01
N GLY A 42 -4.77 -15.65 -18.19
CA GLY A 42 -4.00 -16.03 -19.37
C GLY A 42 -3.97 -14.91 -20.40
N ALA A 43 -2.88 -14.14 -20.42
CA ALA A 43 -2.41 -13.51 -21.66
C ALA A 43 -0.94 -13.12 -21.49
N ALA A 44 -0.09 -13.74 -22.31
CA ALA A 44 1.26 -13.28 -22.61
C ALA A 44 1.24 -11.81 -23.05
N GLN A 45 2.31 -11.07 -22.75
CA GLN A 45 2.52 -9.69 -23.21
C GLN A 45 2.44 -9.63 -24.74
N GLN A 46 1.26 -9.30 -25.25
CA GLN A 46 1.08 -8.96 -26.65
C GLN A 46 1.73 -7.58 -26.88
N GLN A 47 2.54 -7.48 -27.93
CA GLN A 47 3.23 -6.25 -28.32
C GLN A 47 2.19 -5.12 -28.43
N LYS A 48 2.31 -4.12 -27.56
CA LYS A 48 1.34 -3.02 -27.41
C LYS A 48 1.21 -2.27 -28.73
N ALA A 49 0.05 -2.33 -29.37
CA ALA A 49 -0.23 -1.57 -30.59
C ALA A 49 -0.05 -0.05 -30.33
N PRO A 50 0.33 0.74 -31.37
CA PRO A 50 0.42 2.19 -31.26
C PRO A 50 -0.89 2.78 -30.77
N TYR A 51 -0.82 3.66 -29.77
CA TYR A 51 -1.99 4.32 -29.18
C TYR A 51 -2.06 5.79 -29.61
N ASP A 52 -3.24 6.25 -29.99
CA ASP A 52 -3.50 7.61 -30.45
C ASP A 52 -4.36 8.34 -29.43
N LEU A 53 -3.73 9.20 -28.62
CA LEU A 53 -4.39 9.96 -27.56
C LEU A 53 -5.53 10.84 -28.09
N THR A 54 -5.47 11.28 -29.35
CA THR A 54 -6.44 12.24 -29.88
C THR A 54 -7.83 11.64 -30.11
N ARG A 55 -7.94 10.30 -30.08
CA ARG A 55 -9.20 9.57 -30.18
C ARG A 55 -10.06 9.67 -28.94
N LEU A 56 -9.44 9.85 -27.77
CA LEU A 56 -10.12 9.98 -26.48
C LEU A 56 -11.05 8.77 -26.18
N GLU A 57 -10.57 7.56 -26.44
CA GLU A 57 -11.39 6.34 -26.34
C GLU A 57 -11.94 6.15 -24.91
N ALA A 58 -11.10 6.32 -23.89
CA ALA A 58 -11.48 6.20 -22.49
C ALA A 58 -12.14 7.48 -21.95
N VAL A 59 -11.64 8.66 -22.33
CA VAL A 59 -12.14 9.97 -21.86
C VAL A 59 -13.58 10.19 -22.29
N ASN A 60 -13.91 9.92 -23.56
CA ASN A 60 -15.27 10.13 -24.07
C ASN A 60 -16.28 9.22 -23.37
N GLU A 61 -15.93 7.95 -23.16
CA GLU A 61 -16.79 6.99 -22.46
C GLU A 61 -16.96 7.38 -20.99
N THR A 62 -15.88 7.79 -20.33
CA THR A 62 -15.91 8.27 -18.94
C THR A 62 -16.85 9.47 -18.79
N LEU A 63 -16.69 10.51 -19.62
CA LEU A 63 -17.55 11.70 -19.60
C LEU A 63 -19.01 11.38 -19.93
N LYS A 64 -19.26 10.44 -20.85
CA LYS A 64 -20.61 9.95 -21.19
C LYS A 64 -21.31 9.36 -19.96
N TYR A 65 -20.62 8.49 -19.22
CA TYR A 65 -21.19 7.86 -18.01
C TYR A 65 -21.32 8.85 -16.86
N ILE A 66 -20.33 9.72 -16.62
CA ILE A 66 -20.43 10.79 -15.61
C ILE A 66 -21.70 11.60 -15.82
N ARG A 67 -21.90 12.13 -17.04
CA ARG A 67 -23.08 12.96 -17.35
C ARG A 67 -24.39 12.19 -17.20
N LYS A 68 -24.41 10.90 -17.55
CA LYS A 68 -25.64 10.11 -17.63
C LYS A 68 -26.03 9.42 -16.32
N LYS A 69 -25.06 9.11 -15.46
CA LYS A 69 -25.22 8.13 -14.38
C LYS A 69 -24.69 8.59 -13.03
N TYR A 70 -23.87 9.64 -12.97
CA TYR A 70 -23.29 10.06 -11.70
C TYR A 70 -24.37 10.53 -10.71
N VAL A 71 -24.20 10.19 -9.44
CA VAL A 71 -25.20 10.37 -8.39
C VAL A 71 -25.55 11.85 -8.13
N ASP A 72 -24.57 12.74 -8.19
CA ASP A 72 -24.71 14.17 -7.87
C ASP A 72 -24.25 15.03 -9.06
N PRO A 73 -25.18 15.42 -9.96
CA PRO A 73 -24.86 16.28 -11.09
C PRO A 73 -24.25 17.63 -10.72
N GLY A 74 -24.48 18.14 -9.49
CA GLY A 74 -23.96 19.43 -9.02
C GLY A 74 -22.45 19.44 -8.78
N ARG A 75 -21.83 18.25 -8.61
CA ARG A 75 -20.37 18.09 -8.49
C ARG A 75 -19.66 18.01 -9.83
N ILE A 76 -20.39 17.88 -10.94
CA ILE A 76 -19.79 17.89 -12.28
C ILE A 76 -19.38 19.32 -12.62
N LYS A 77 -18.11 19.64 -12.39
CA LYS A 77 -17.52 20.96 -12.61
C LYS A 77 -16.46 20.87 -13.72
N PRO A 78 -16.83 21.08 -14.99
CA PRO A 78 -15.96 20.81 -16.14
C PRO A 78 -14.57 21.50 -16.09
N PRO A 79 -14.44 22.78 -15.67
CA PRO A 79 -13.11 23.39 -15.50
C PRO A 79 -12.24 22.66 -14.48
N GLN A 80 -12.80 22.26 -13.33
CA GLN A 80 -12.07 21.56 -12.28
C GLN A 80 -11.67 20.15 -12.72
N MET A 81 -12.56 19.44 -13.43
CA MET A 81 -12.25 18.13 -14.00
C MET A 81 -11.07 18.20 -14.97
N LEU A 82 -11.04 19.20 -15.85
CA LEU A 82 -9.91 19.41 -16.76
C LEU A 82 -8.61 19.67 -15.99
N LEU A 83 -8.63 20.60 -15.03
CA LEU A 83 -7.44 20.93 -14.24
C LEU A 83 -6.92 19.73 -13.45
N SER A 84 -7.80 18.95 -12.83
CA SER A 84 -7.45 17.74 -12.10
C SER A 84 -6.90 16.64 -13.02
N ALA A 85 -7.49 16.45 -14.21
CA ALA A 85 -6.97 15.54 -15.22
C ALA A 85 -5.52 15.87 -15.61
N LEU A 86 -5.25 17.16 -15.83
CA LEU A 86 -3.91 17.65 -16.15
C LEU A 86 -2.95 17.54 -14.96
N ASN A 87 -3.45 17.72 -13.73
CA ASN A 87 -2.67 17.51 -12.51
C ASN A 87 -2.22 16.04 -12.38
N TYR A 88 -3.12 15.09 -12.62
CA TYR A 88 -2.78 13.66 -12.63
C TYR A 88 -1.76 13.31 -13.71
N ILE A 89 -1.91 13.87 -14.92
CA ILE A 89 -0.92 13.66 -16.00
C ILE A 89 0.46 14.20 -15.62
N GLN A 90 0.57 15.44 -15.13
CA GLN A 90 1.89 15.98 -14.75
C GLN A 90 2.51 15.24 -13.58
N ARG A 91 1.69 14.67 -12.68
CA ARG A 91 2.17 13.86 -11.57
C ARG A 91 2.83 12.57 -12.08
N ASP A 92 2.19 11.91 -13.04
CA ASP A 92 2.62 10.60 -13.55
C ASP A 92 3.67 10.72 -14.68
N VAL A 93 3.82 11.90 -15.31
CA VAL A 93 4.79 12.15 -16.38
C VAL A 93 5.79 13.24 -15.98
N ALA A 94 7.03 12.85 -15.72
CA ALA A 94 8.11 13.75 -15.29
C ALA A 94 8.26 15.00 -16.20
N GLN A 95 8.24 14.79 -17.52
CA GLN A 95 8.46 15.82 -18.54
C GLN A 95 7.35 16.88 -18.63
N VAL A 96 6.20 16.63 -18.04
CA VAL A 96 5.01 17.50 -18.15
C VAL A 96 4.89 18.36 -16.91
N ILE A 97 4.70 19.67 -17.07
CA ILE A 97 4.29 20.58 -15.99
C ILE A 97 3.18 21.51 -16.48
N VAL A 98 2.24 21.79 -15.60
CA VAL A 98 1.09 22.65 -15.89
C VAL A 98 1.19 23.90 -15.03
N HIS A 99 1.35 25.04 -15.67
CA HIS A 99 1.36 26.34 -15.02
C HIS A 99 -0.03 26.96 -15.10
N GLN A 100 -0.59 27.32 -13.95
CA GLN A 100 -1.86 28.03 -13.85
C GLN A 100 -1.68 29.26 -12.96
N GLN A 101 -2.05 30.43 -13.48
CA GLN A 101 -2.19 31.63 -12.65
C GLN A 101 -3.52 31.58 -11.92
N GLU A 102 -3.52 31.94 -10.64
CA GLU A 102 -4.72 31.97 -9.81
C GLU A 102 -5.76 32.94 -10.39
N GLY A 103 -6.96 32.44 -10.72
CA GLY A 103 -7.98 33.22 -11.42
C GLY A 103 -7.73 33.50 -12.91
N GLY A 104 -6.69 32.89 -13.51
CA GLY A 104 -6.36 33.04 -14.93
C GLY A 104 -7.29 32.26 -15.88
N ASN A 105 -7.51 32.81 -17.08
CA ASN A 105 -8.34 32.21 -18.13
C ASN A 105 -7.60 31.19 -19.01
N GLU A 106 -6.29 31.04 -18.81
CA GLU A 106 -5.42 30.13 -19.56
C GLU A 106 -4.56 29.30 -18.62
N ILE A 107 -4.21 28.11 -19.11
CA ILE A 107 -3.16 27.26 -18.55
C ILE A 107 -2.04 27.12 -19.57
N THR A 108 -0.81 27.03 -19.10
CA THR A 108 0.34 26.71 -19.94
C THR A 108 0.80 25.30 -19.64
N VAL A 109 0.66 24.41 -20.62
CA VAL A 109 1.23 23.06 -20.53
C VAL A 109 2.61 23.11 -21.14
N GLN A 110 3.61 22.70 -20.38
CA GLN A 110 4.99 22.54 -20.82
C GLN A 110 5.33 21.06 -20.87
N VAL A 111 5.92 20.63 -21.99
CA VAL A 111 6.52 19.31 -22.17
C VAL A 111 7.97 19.55 -22.53
N GLU A 112 8.89 19.10 -21.69
CA GLU A 112 10.31 19.37 -21.90
C GLU A 112 10.62 20.87 -21.96
N GLY A 113 11.11 21.36 -23.11
CA GLY A 113 11.37 22.77 -23.36
C GLY A 113 10.29 23.47 -24.19
N GLU A 114 9.26 22.75 -24.62
CA GLU A 114 8.18 23.28 -25.44
C GLU A 114 6.98 23.60 -24.56
N SER A 115 6.32 24.74 -24.81
CA SER A 115 5.14 25.14 -24.07
C SER A 115 4.02 25.57 -25.01
N LYS A 116 2.78 25.36 -24.57
CA LYS A 116 1.59 25.83 -25.27
C LYS A 116 0.54 26.25 -24.27
N SER A 117 -0.04 27.42 -24.49
CA SER A 117 -1.16 27.93 -23.70
C SER A 117 -2.48 27.41 -24.25
N PHE A 118 -3.40 27.12 -23.34
CA PHE A 118 -4.75 26.67 -23.65
C PHE A 118 -5.76 27.42 -22.78
N ARG A 119 -6.83 27.88 -23.42
CA ARG A 119 -7.94 28.55 -22.72
C ARG A 119 -8.76 27.57 -21.89
N VAL A 120 -9.08 27.96 -20.66
CA VAL A 120 -9.93 27.19 -19.73
C VAL A 120 -11.24 27.91 -19.38
N ASP A 121 -11.36 29.19 -19.73
CA ASP A 121 -12.57 30.01 -19.51
C ASP A 121 -13.76 29.59 -20.39
N ASN A 122 -13.49 28.91 -21.50
CA ASN A 122 -14.52 28.42 -22.42
C ASN A 122 -15.01 26.99 -22.11
N ILE A 123 -14.66 26.43 -20.95
CA ILE A 123 -15.02 25.06 -20.56
C ILE A 123 -16.33 25.11 -19.75
N GLN A 124 -17.47 24.94 -20.42
CA GLN A 124 -18.80 25.10 -19.80
C GLN A 124 -19.48 23.74 -19.56
N GLY A 125 -19.15 22.72 -20.37
CA GLY A 125 -19.73 21.39 -20.28
C GLY A 125 -18.71 20.26 -20.38
N PRO A 126 -19.11 19.01 -20.05
CA PRO A 126 -18.25 17.83 -20.13
C PRO A 126 -17.58 17.62 -21.50
N TRP A 127 -18.27 17.96 -22.59
CA TRP A 127 -17.72 17.80 -23.95
C TRP A 127 -16.67 18.85 -24.30
N ASP A 128 -16.69 20.02 -23.64
CA ASP A 128 -15.63 21.02 -23.77
C ASP A 128 -14.33 20.51 -23.13
N VAL A 129 -14.43 19.74 -22.03
CA VAL A 129 -13.29 19.04 -21.43
C VAL A 129 -12.67 18.08 -22.43
N ALA A 130 -13.47 17.24 -23.09
CA ALA A 130 -12.98 16.34 -24.14
C ALA A 130 -12.33 17.12 -25.30
N ALA A 131 -12.97 18.18 -25.79
CA ALA A 131 -12.41 19.00 -26.86
C ALA A 131 -11.05 19.59 -26.47
N ARG A 132 -10.94 20.12 -25.25
CA ARG A 132 -9.70 20.70 -24.74
C ARG A 132 -8.62 19.65 -24.48
N LEU A 133 -8.97 18.52 -23.88
CA LEU A 133 -8.05 17.41 -23.69
C LEU A 133 -7.53 16.89 -25.03
N ARG A 134 -8.34 16.83 -26.09
CA ARG A 134 -7.85 16.47 -27.44
C ARG A 134 -6.72 17.38 -27.90
N GLU A 135 -6.86 18.69 -27.72
CA GLU A 135 -5.84 19.65 -28.12
C GLU A 135 -4.57 19.53 -27.27
N VAL A 136 -4.72 19.33 -25.95
CA VAL A 136 -3.60 19.10 -25.04
C VAL A 136 -2.90 17.79 -25.39
N PHE A 137 -3.65 16.73 -25.62
CA PHE A 137 -3.15 15.40 -25.97
C PHE A 137 -2.42 15.40 -27.31
N ALA A 138 -2.89 16.14 -28.31
CA ALA A 138 -2.15 16.32 -29.55
C ALA A 138 -0.79 16.99 -29.30
N PHE A 139 -0.72 17.93 -28.36
CA PHE A 139 0.53 18.56 -27.94
C PHE A 139 1.41 17.59 -27.12
N LEU A 140 0.85 16.82 -26.18
CA LEU A 140 1.60 15.81 -25.42
C LEU A 140 2.16 14.73 -26.33
N GLN A 141 1.33 14.11 -27.16
CA GLN A 141 1.71 13.04 -28.09
C GLN A 141 2.86 13.47 -29.01
N LYS A 142 2.78 14.68 -29.58
CA LYS A 142 3.84 15.21 -30.45
C LYS A 142 5.16 15.39 -29.70
N ASN A 143 5.12 15.93 -28.48
CA ASN A 143 6.35 16.28 -27.74
C ASN A 143 6.91 15.13 -26.88
N LEU A 144 6.12 14.05 -26.69
CA LEU A 144 6.55 12.81 -26.05
C LEU A 144 6.91 11.72 -27.08
N GLU A 145 6.87 12.03 -28.38
CA GLU A 145 7.26 11.09 -29.43
C GLU A 145 8.71 10.60 -29.21
N GLY A 146 8.91 9.28 -29.27
CA GLY A 146 10.20 8.64 -29.02
C GLY A 146 10.62 8.58 -27.55
N SER A 147 9.75 8.95 -26.60
CA SER A 147 9.95 8.68 -25.17
C SER A 147 9.42 7.29 -24.77
N ASP A 148 9.83 6.80 -23.59
CA ASP A 148 9.37 5.52 -23.03
C ASP A 148 7.98 5.59 -22.36
N VAL A 149 7.26 6.71 -22.53
CA VAL A 149 5.97 6.96 -21.89
C VAL A 149 4.85 6.20 -22.63
N ASP A 150 4.08 5.36 -21.92
CA ASP A 150 2.89 4.72 -22.49
C ASP A 150 1.72 5.72 -22.56
N LEU A 151 1.38 6.12 -23.79
CA LEU A 151 0.32 7.07 -24.04
C LEU A 151 -1.07 6.60 -23.54
N ARG A 152 -1.33 5.29 -23.39
CA ARG A 152 -2.60 4.83 -22.78
C ARG A 152 -2.74 5.29 -21.34
N GLU A 153 -1.66 5.16 -20.59
CA GLU A 153 -1.66 5.46 -19.16
C GLU A 153 -1.91 6.96 -18.92
N LEU A 154 -1.51 7.83 -19.85
CA LEU A 154 -1.83 9.26 -19.81
C LEU A 154 -3.34 9.50 -19.89
N GLU A 155 -4.04 8.77 -20.76
CA GLU A 155 -5.49 8.90 -20.87
C GLU A 155 -6.22 8.34 -19.65
N TYR A 156 -5.74 7.21 -19.10
CA TYR A 156 -6.30 6.64 -17.86
C TYR A 156 -6.05 7.55 -16.65
N ALA A 157 -4.86 8.15 -16.54
CA ALA A 157 -4.54 9.15 -15.52
C ALA A 157 -5.47 10.37 -15.64
N ALA A 158 -5.74 10.84 -16.87
CA ALA A 158 -6.70 11.91 -17.10
C ALA A 158 -8.12 11.53 -16.64
N CYS A 159 -8.59 10.32 -16.96
CA CYS A 159 -9.89 9.81 -16.53
C CYS A 159 -9.99 9.77 -15.00
N ASN A 160 -8.98 9.24 -14.32
CA ASN A 160 -8.94 9.18 -12.86
C ASN A 160 -8.84 10.58 -12.24
N GLY A 161 -8.10 11.52 -12.84
CA GLY A 161 -8.08 12.92 -12.38
C GLY A 161 -9.46 13.58 -12.49
N MET A 162 -10.21 13.34 -13.56
CA MET A 162 -11.60 13.81 -13.68
C MET A 162 -12.54 13.18 -12.65
N LEU A 163 -12.42 11.87 -12.41
CA LEU A 163 -13.28 11.15 -11.46
C LEU A 163 -12.97 11.54 -10.01
N HIS A 164 -11.72 11.85 -9.71
CA HIS A 164 -11.27 12.29 -8.39
C HIS A 164 -11.96 13.57 -7.91
N THR A 165 -12.39 14.45 -8.83
CA THR A 165 -13.15 15.67 -8.45
C THR A 165 -14.59 15.38 -8.05
N LEU A 166 -15.08 14.17 -8.30
CA LEU A 166 -16.47 13.80 -8.06
C LEU A 166 -16.64 13.21 -6.66
N ASP A 167 -15.90 12.13 -6.38
CA ASP A 167 -15.91 11.38 -5.12
C ASP A 167 -14.65 10.47 -5.01
N PRO A 168 -14.35 9.91 -3.83
CA PRO A 168 -13.17 9.06 -3.61
C PRO A 168 -13.33 7.60 -4.08
N HIS A 169 -14.51 7.18 -4.54
CA HIS A 169 -14.85 5.78 -4.87
C HIS A 169 -14.97 5.53 -6.37
N SER A 170 -15.15 6.57 -7.18
CA SER A 170 -15.26 6.52 -8.63
C SER A 170 -13.88 6.43 -9.26
N THR A 171 -13.65 5.42 -10.10
CA THR A 171 -12.34 5.17 -10.70
C THR A 171 -12.45 4.47 -12.06
N PHE A 172 -11.52 4.81 -12.94
CA PHE A 172 -11.28 4.11 -14.18
C PHE A 172 -10.32 2.94 -13.91
N LEU A 173 -10.78 1.73 -14.22
CA LEU A 173 -10.05 0.49 -14.01
C LEU A 173 -9.39 0.05 -15.32
N SER A 174 -8.06 -0.08 -15.30
CA SER A 174 -7.34 -0.76 -16.36
C SER A 174 -7.85 -2.21 -16.52
N PRO A 175 -7.61 -2.87 -17.67
CA PRO A 175 -8.02 -4.26 -17.87
C PRO A 175 -7.47 -5.23 -16.81
N GLU A 176 -6.32 -4.93 -16.21
CA GLU A 176 -5.77 -5.68 -15.07
C GLU A 176 -6.53 -5.41 -13.78
N ALA A 177 -6.70 -4.14 -13.41
CA ALA A 177 -7.44 -3.76 -12.21
C ALA A 177 -8.89 -4.27 -12.22
N TYR A 178 -9.53 -4.28 -13.41
CA TYR A 178 -10.87 -4.83 -13.57
C TYR A 178 -10.93 -6.35 -13.33
N ARG A 179 -9.95 -7.11 -13.83
CA ARG A 179 -9.84 -8.56 -13.59
C ARG A 179 -9.63 -8.88 -12.11
N ASP A 180 -8.75 -8.16 -11.43
CA ASP A 180 -8.47 -8.39 -10.01
C ASP A 180 -9.68 -8.09 -9.12
N MET A 181 -10.44 -7.06 -9.46
CA MET A 181 -11.70 -6.76 -8.79
C MET A 181 -12.71 -7.91 -8.95
N ASN A 182 -12.85 -8.49 -10.14
CA ASN A 182 -13.76 -9.62 -10.40
C ASN A 182 -13.35 -10.90 -9.64
N VAL A 183 -12.05 -11.17 -9.48
CA VAL A 183 -11.56 -12.28 -8.64
C VAL A 183 -12.00 -12.09 -7.20
N THR A 184 -11.85 -10.87 -6.68
CA THR A 184 -12.18 -10.55 -5.28
C THR A 184 -13.68 -10.66 -5.00
N THR A 185 -14.54 -10.22 -5.91
CA THR A 185 -16.01 -10.21 -5.74
C THR A 185 -16.66 -11.56 -6.01
N SER A 186 -16.12 -12.36 -6.93
CA SER A 186 -16.61 -13.71 -7.22
C SER A 186 -16.27 -14.73 -6.14
N GLY A 187 -15.27 -14.44 -5.28
CA GLY A 187 -14.79 -15.37 -4.26
C GLY A 187 -14.09 -16.61 -4.82
N ALA A 188 -13.81 -16.64 -6.13
CA ALA A 188 -13.22 -17.81 -6.77
C ALA A 188 -12.18 -17.44 -7.85
N PHE A 189 -11.13 -18.25 -7.96
CA PHE A 189 -10.11 -18.09 -9.00
C PHE A 189 -9.49 -19.43 -9.38
N GLY A 190 -8.94 -19.52 -10.60
CA GLY A 190 -8.14 -20.67 -11.02
C GLY A 190 -6.74 -20.63 -10.39
N GLY A 191 -6.38 -21.65 -9.61
CA GLY A 191 -5.08 -21.67 -8.91
C GLY A 191 -4.85 -22.92 -8.06
N LEU A 192 -3.98 -22.78 -7.05
CA LEU A 192 -3.46 -23.90 -6.25
C LEU A 192 -4.04 -23.99 -4.85
N GLY A 193 -4.63 -22.91 -4.35
CA GLY A 193 -5.13 -22.81 -2.98
C GLY A 193 -4.01 -22.63 -1.96
N ILE A 194 -3.11 -21.66 -2.19
CA ILE A 194 -2.09 -21.25 -1.22
C ILE A 194 -2.15 -19.75 -0.98
N VAL A 195 -1.92 -19.37 0.26
CA VAL A 195 -1.56 -18.00 0.65
C VAL A 195 -0.04 -17.93 0.71
N ILE A 196 0.53 -16.98 -0.02
CA ILE A 196 1.97 -16.77 -0.13
C ILE A 196 2.33 -15.35 0.29
N SER A 197 3.51 -15.19 0.86
CA SER A 197 4.10 -13.89 1.18
C SER A 197 5.61 -13.95 0.98
N VAL A 198 6.24 -12.79 0.89
CA VAL A 198 7.71 -12.71 0.93
C VAL A 198 8.12 -12.65 2.41
N ARG A 199 8.70 -13.74 2.91
CA ARG A 199 9.23 -13.84 4.29
C ARG A 199 10.70 -14.15 4.27
N ASP A 200 11.47 -13.47 5.11
CA ASP A 200 12.94 -13.51 5.07
C ASP A 200 13.47 -13.34 3.63
N GLN A 201 12.77 -12.47 2.88
CA GLN A 201 13.02 -12.15 1.48
C GLN A 201 12.87 -13.32 0.49
N GLN A 202 12.25 -14.43 0.88
CA GLN A 202 11.97 -15.58 0.03
C GLN A 202 10.47 -15.76 -0.14
N LEU A 203 10.06 -16.23 -1.31
CA LEU A 203 8.66 -16.56 -1.57
C LEU A 203 8.26 -17.75 -0.69
N THR A 204 7.35 -17.51 0.24
CA THR A 204 7.04 -18.42 1.34
C THR A 204 5.55 -18.71 1.39
N VAL A 205 5.20 -19.98 1.55
CA VAL A 205 3.83 -20.43 1.81
C VAL A 205 3.46 -20.04 3.23
N MET A 206 2.54 -19.09 3.39
CA MET A 206 1.99 -18.76 4.71
C MET A 206 0.97 -19.81 5.14
N LYS A 207 0.14 -20.27 4.19
CA LYS A 207 -0.93 -21.22 4.49
C LYS A 207 -1.40 -21.96 3.23
N PRO A 208 -1.35 -23.30 3.21
CA PRO A 208 -2.15 -24.11 2.30
C PRO A 208 -3.63 -24.03 2.69
N MET A 209 -4.52 -23.85 1.73
CA MET A 209 -5.96 -23.81 1.97
C MET A 209 -6.53 -25.23 2.08
N PRO A 210 -7.44 -25.50 3.03
CA PRO A 210 -8.05 -26.82 3.21
C PRO A 210 -8.71 -27.36 1.94
N GLY A 211 -8.49 -28.63 1.65
CA GLY A 211 -9.09 -29.37 0.53
C GLY A 211 -8.56 -28.99 -0.85
N THR A 212 -7.60 -28.07 -0.97
CA THR A 212 -7.09 -27.56 -2.26
C THR A 212 -5.93 -28.40 -2.81
N PRO A 213 -5.56 -28.25 -4.11
CA PRO A 213 -4.42 -28.96 -4.70
C PRO A 213 -3.14 -28.87 -3.87
N ALA A 214 -2.85 -27.69 -3.31
CA ALA A 214 -1.66 -27.45 -2.52
C ALA A 214 -1.60 -28.26 -1.22
N GLU A 215 -2.68 -28.28 -0.45
CA GLU A 215 -2.74 -29.08 0.77
C GLU A 215 -2.66 -30.58 0.44
N ARG A 216 -3.39 -31.04 -0.59
CA ARG A 216 -3.36 -32.45 -1.02
C ARG A 216 -1.98 -32.88 -1.53
N ALA A 217 -1.22 -31.96 -2.11
CA ALA A 217 0.17 -32.20 -2.50
C ALA A 217 1.14 -32.21 -1.31
N GLY A 218 0.70 -31.85 -0.10
CA GLY A 218 1.49 -31.87 1.11
C GLY A 218 2.37 -30.63 1.32
N LEU A 219 2.02 -29.50 0.69
CA LEU A 219 2.60 -28.20 1.02
C LEU A 219 2.26 -27.83 2.47
N LYS A 220 3.17 -27.14 3.16
CA LYS A 220 3.05 -26.77 4.57
C LYS A 220 3.36 -25.28 4.76
N LYS A 221 2.89 -24.74 5.89
CA LYS A 221 3.27 -23.40 6.36
C LYS A 221 4.79 -23.29 6.46
N PHE A 222 5.31 -22.16 5.99
CA PHE A 222 6.73 -21.82 5.87
C PHE A 222 7.54 -22.60 4.84
N ASP A 223 6.89 -23.36 3.95
CA ASP A 223 7.55 -23.88 2.76
C ASP A 223 8.07 -22.74 1.89
N ARG A 224 9.32 -22.82 1.45
CA ARG A 224 9.93 -21.85 0.54
C ARG A 224 9.79 -22.33 -0.88
N ILE A 225 9.03 -21.59 -1.68
CA ILE A 225 8.91 -21.83 -3.12
C ILE A 225 10.13 -21.22 -3.77
N VAL A 226 11.08 -22.05 -4.22
CA VAL A 226 12.35 -21.63 -4.81
C VAL A 226 12.31 -21.59 -6.34
N LYS A 227 11.33 -22.26 -6.94
CA LYS A 227 11.13 -22.31 -8.40
C LYS A 227 9.66 -22.51 -8.74
N ILE A 228 9.19 -21.86 -9.80
CA ILE A 228 7.89 -22.10 -10.43
C ILE A 228 8.16 -22.53 -11.87
N GLU A 229 7.75 -23.74 -12.23
CA GLU A 229 8.15 -24.39 -13.49
C GLU A 229 9.68 -24.42 -13.66
N ASN A 230 10.16 -23.69 -14.67
CA ASN A 230 11.57 -23.54 -14.96
C ASN A 230 12.17 -22.26 -14.38
N GLU A 231 11.36 -21.37 -13.81
CA GLU A 231 11.77 -20.04 -13.37
C GLU A 231 12.09 -19.99 -11.87
N SER A 232 13.24 -19.42 -11.53
CA SER A 232 13.63 -19.15 -10.15
C SER A 232 12.72 -18.09 -9.53
N THR A 233 12.30 -18.28 -8.28
CA THR A 233 11.53 -17.26 -7.54
C THR A 233 12.42 -16.26 -6.82
N LEU A 234 13.74 -16.39 -6.95
CA LEU A 234 14.69 -15.48 -6.33
C LEU A 234 14.49 -14.05 -6.87
N ASN A 235 14.21 -13.10 -5.97
CA ASN A 235 13.84 -11.72 -6.29
C ASN A 235 12.62 -11.56 -7.22
N MET A 236 11.78 -12.60 -7.37
CA MET A 236 10.52 -12.51 -8.10
C MET A 236 9.54 -11.63 -7.31
N PRO A 237 8.94 -10.59 -7.93
CA PRO A 237 7.88 -9.82 -7.29
C PRO A 237 6.70 -10.72 -6.90
N LEU A 238 6.07 -10.45 -5.75
CA LEU A 238 4.96 -11.26 -5.25
C LEU A 238 3.82 -11.36 -6.29
N ASP A 239 3.47 -10.25 -6.94
CA ASP A 239 2.41 -10.22 -7.95
C ASP A 239 2.75 -11.08 -9.17
N ASP A 240 4.04 -11.14 -9.55
CA ASP A 240 4.46 -12.02 -10.64
C ASP A 240 4.34 -13.49 -10.25
N ALA A 241 4.73 -13.84 -9.03
CA ALA A 241 4.53 -15.18 -8.48
C ALA A 241 3.04 -15.55 -8.46
N VAL A 242 2.16 -14.64 -8.01
CA VAL A 242 0.70 -14.85 -8.00
C VAL A 242 0.17 -15.08 -9.42
N ARG A 243 0.57 -14.26 -10.40
CA ARG A 243 0.17 -14.43 -11.81
C ARG A 243 0.59 -15.78 -12.38
N ARG A 244 1.81 -16.25 -12.08
CA ARG A 244 2.34 -17.55 -12.54
C ARG A 244 1.66 -18.74 -11.86
N LEU A 245 1.36 -18.64 -10.56
CA LEU A 245 0.71 -19.71 -9.80
C LEU A 245 -0.78 -19.85 -10.16
N ARG A 246 -1.44 -18.75 -10.53
CA ARG A 246 -2.79 -18.74 -11.10
C ARG A 246 -2.77 -19.24 -12.55
N GLY A 247 -3.95 -19.59 -13.06
CA GLY A 247 -4.12 -20.04 -14.43
C GLY A 247 -5.37 -20.89 -14.62
N GLU A 248 -5.58 -21.35 -15.85
CA GLU A 248 -6.73 -22.16 -16.24
C GLU A 248 -6.92 -23.39 -15.35
N PRO A 249 -8.12 -23.63 -14.78
CA PRO A 249 -8.44 -24.88 -14.11
C PRO A 249 -8.18 -26.09 -15.03
N GLY A 250 -7.57 -27.14 -14.49
CA GLY A 250 -7.15 -28.34 -15.23
C GLY A 250 -5.74 -28.24 -15.83
N SER A 251 -5.16 -27.05 -15.94
CA SER A 251 -3.75 -26.90 -16.33
C SER A 251 -2.82 -27.41 -15.23
N LYS A 252 -1.64 -27.91 -15.62
CA LYS A 252 -0.62 -28.40 -14.69
C LYS A 252 0.38 -27.29 -14.36
N ILE A 253 0.95 -27.36 -13.16
CA ILE A 253 2.09 -26.55 -12.77
C ILE A 253 2.98 -27.32 -11.79
N THR A 254 4.29 -27.12 -11.86
CA THR A 254 5.25 -27.66 -10.89
C THR A 254 5.85 -26.53 -10.07
N VAL A 255 5.75 -26.60 -8.74
CA VAL A 255 6.48 -25.71 -7.84
C VAL A 255 7.59 -26.50 -7.14
N TRP A 256 8.74 -25.88 -6.93
CA TRP A 256 9.85 -26.52 -6.23
C TRP A 256 10.00 -25.94 -4.83
N ILE A 257 10.05 -26.82 -3.85
CA ILE A 257 9.98 -26.46 -2.44
C ILE A 257 11.25 -26.86 -1.71
N VAL A 258 11.74 -25.93 -0.89
CA VAL A 258 12.69 -26.19 0.20
C VAL A 258 11.92 -26.06 1.51
N ARG A 259 12.14 -26.98 2.45
CA ARG A 259 11.44 -27.01 3.74
C ARG A 259 12.46 -26.97 4.86
N GLU A 260 12.43 -25.92 5.67
CA GLU A 260 13.29 -25.79 6.85
C GLU A 260 12.71 -26.51 8.07
N GLY A 261 13.55 -26.75 9.08
CA GLY A 261 13.16 -27.35 10.36
C GLY A 261 13.34 -28.86 10.45
N ASP A 262 12.91 -29.42 11.58
CA ASP A 262 13.03 -30.86 11.87
C ASP A 262 12.15 -31.69 10.93
N GLY A 263 12.76 -32.65 10.22
CA GLY A 263 12.12 -33.38 9.11
C GLY A 263 12.00 -32.61 7.78
N GLY A 264 12.62 -31.43 7.68
CA GLY A 264 12.76 -30.66 6.44
C GLY A 264 13.80 -31.22 5.46
N TRP A 265 14.03 -30.52 4.35
CA TRP A 265 15.06 -30.86 3.37
C TRP A 265 15.63 -29.57 2.73
N ALA A 266 16.95 -29.54 2.56
CA ALA A 266 17.64 -28.40 1.95
C ALA A 266 17.56 -28.40 0.41
N GLU A 267 17.53 -29.57 -0.22
CA GLU A 267 17.48 -29.70 -1.68
C GLU A 267 16.06 -29.49 -2.22
N ALA A 268 15.90 -28.63 -3.23
CA ALA A 268 14.59 -28.33 -3.82
C ALA A 268 13.90 -29.60 -4.34
N LYS A 269 12.66 -29.86 -3.91
CA LYS A 269 11.83 -30.99 -4.39
C LYS A 269 10.67 -30.51 -5.24
N PRO A 270 10.35 -31.17 -6.36
CA PRO A 270 9.24 -30.80 -7.22
C PRO A 270 7.89 -31.26 -6.65
N PHE A 271 6.89 -30.38 -6.71
CA PHE A 271 5.50 -30.64 -6.37
C PHE A 271 4.63 -30.38 -7.60
N PRO A 272 4.28 -31.44 -8.37
CA PRO A 272 3.37 -31.31 -9.49
C PRO A 272 1.95 -31.12 -8.98
N LEU A 273 1.31 -30.03 -9.42
CA LEU A 273 -0.03 -29.63 -9.04
C LEU A 273 -0.89 -29.47 -10.29
N THR A 274 -2.20 -29.64 -10.11
CA THR A 274 -3.19 -29.31 -11.14
C THR A 274 -4.01 -28.14 -10.61
N ARG A 275 -4.12 -27.06 -11.40
CA ARG A 275 -4.90 -25.90 -11.01
C ARG A 275 -6.37 -26.27 -10.93
N GLU A 276 -7.07 -25.76 -9.92
CA GLU A 276 -8.50 -25.96 -9.71
C GLU A 276 -9.18 -24.62 -9.49
N VAL A 277 -10.51 -24.60 -9.55
CA VAL A 277 -11.27 -23.45 -9.08
C VAL A 277 -11.17 -23.42 -7.56
N ILE A 278 -10.38 -22.49 -7.04
CA ILE A 278 -10.19 -22.26 -5.63
C ILE A 278 -11.30 -21.34 -5.16
N LYS A 279 -12.09 -21.82 -4.20
CA LYS A 279 -13.10 -21.02 -3.50
C LYS A 279 -12.47 -20.43 -2.26
N MET A 280 -12.53 -19.10 -2.14
CA MET A 280 -12.18 -18.39 -0.92
C MET A 280 -13.40 -18.41 -0.03
N SER A 281 -13.24 -18.89 1.20
CA SER A 281 -14.32 -18.78 2.17
C SER A 281 -14.45 -17.33 2.63
N SER A 282 -15.66 -16.80 2.49
CA SER A 282 -16.04 -15.47 2.94
C SER A 282 -16.56 -15.46 4.38
N VAL A 283 -16.87 -16.64 4.94
CA VAL A 283 -17.48 -16.83 6.26
C VAL A 283 -16.70 -17.83 7.11
N ASP A 284 -16.24 -17.39 8.30
CA ASP A 284 -15.85 -18.33 9.36
C ASP A 284 -17.02 -18.56 10.31
N SER A 285 -17.19 -19.79 10.80
CA SER A 285 -18.28 -20.09 11.72
C SER A 285 -17.89 -21.10 12.81
N LYS A 286 -18.46 -20.92 14.01
CA LYS A 286 -18.24 -21.81 15.17
C LYS A 286 -19.43 -21.78 16.10
N GLN A 287 -19.81 -22.93 16.65
CA GLN A 287 -20.77 -22.96 17.76
C GLN A 287 -20.02 -22.74 19.07
N LEU A 288 -20.34 -21.66 19.77
CA LEU A 288 -19.81 -21.31 21.07
C LEU A 288 -20.63 -21.95 22.19
N ASP A 289 -20.09 -21.91 23.40
CA ASP A 289 -20.78 -22.40 24.61
C ASP A 289 -22.17 -21.77 24.77
N GLY A 290 -23.09 -22.54 25.35
CA GLY A 290 -24.47 -22.09 25.55
C GLY A 290 -25.34 -22.14 24.28
N ASN A 291 -24.92 -22.89 23.24
CA ASN A 291 -25.58 -22.96 21.93
C ASN A 291 -25.68 -21.60 21.23
N VAL A 292 -24.65 -20.76 21.39
CA VAL A 292 -24.55 -19.49 20.67
C VAL A 292 -23.80 -19.72 19.36
N GLY A 293 -24.40 -19.40 18.23
CA GLY A 293 -23.71 -19.42 16.95
C GLY A 293 -22.75 -18.24 16.82
N TYR A 294 -21.58 -18.43 16.23
CA TYR A 294 -20.68 -17.36 15.80
C TYR A 294 -20.48 -17.45 14.29
N VAL A 295 -20.69 -16.34 13.60
CA VAL A 295 -20.52 -16.20 12.15
C VAL A 295 -19.72 -14.92 11.90
N LYS A 296 -18.53 -15.03 11.34
CA LYS A 296 -17.72 -13.89 10.90
C LYS A 296 -17.77 -13.77 9.40
N ILE A 297 -18.24 -12.64 8.89
CA ILE A 297 -18.23 -12.35 7.45
C ILE A 297 -17.00 -11.50 7.16
N LYS A 298 -16.02 -12.05 6.43
CA LYS A 298 -14.77 -11.37 6.05
C LYS A 298 -14.99 -10.33 4.96
N ASN A 299 -15.83 -10.65 3.98
CA ASN A 299 -16.18 -9.80 2.84
C ASN A 299 -17.50 -10.32 2.21
N PHE A 300 -18.24 -9.48 1.47
CA PHE A 300 -19.47 -9.90 0.78
C PHE A 300 -19.17 -10.31 -0.67
N GLN A 301 -19.02 -11.62 -0.88
CA GLN A 301 -18.76 -12.27 -2.16
C GLN A 301 -20.02 -12.99 -2.67
N SER A 302 -20.01 -13.45 -3.92
CA SER A 302 -21.18 -14.12 -4.53
C SER A 302 -21.67 -15.36 -3.78
N THR A 303 -20.81 -16.02 -2.98
CA THR A 303 -21.12 -17.23 -2.20
C THR A 303 -21.50 -16.97 -0.74
N THR A 304 -21.37 -15.73 -0.26
CA THR A 304 -21.46 -15.42 1.19
C THR A 304 -22.80 -15.79 1.80
N PHE A 305 -23.91 -15.52 1.11
CA PHE A 305 -25.23 -15.90 1.58
C PHE A 305 -25.34 -17.42 1.82
N ASP A 306 -24.92 -18.24 0.86
CA ASP A 306 -24.99 -19.70 0.96
C ASP A 306 -24.09 -20.22 2.10
N GLU A 307 -22.92 -19.61 2.31
CA GLU A 307 -22.01 -19.94 3.41
C GLU A 307 -22.62 -19.61 4.79
N VAL A 308 -23.33 -18.47 4.92
CA VAL A 308 -24.05 -18.12 6.16
C VAL A 308 -25.20 -19.10 6.42
N VAL A 309 -26.01 -19.43 5.41
CA VAL A 309 -27.08 -20.42 5.54
C VAL A 309 -26.53 -21.77 5.97
N GLY A 310 -25.44 -22.23 5.33
CA GLY A 310 -24.77 -23.47 5.71
C GLY A 310 -24.26 -23.48 7.15
N ALA A 311 -23.71 -22.36 7.63
CA ALA A 311 -23.28 -22.20 9.02
C ALA A 311 -24.47 -22.31 10.00
N LEU A 312 -25.57 -21.60 9.73
CA LEU A 312 -26.78 -21.62 10.56
C LEU A 312 -27.40 -23.03 10.62
N ASP A 313 -27.50 -23.71 9.48
CA ASP A 313 -28.02 -25.08 9.42
C ASP A 313 -27.12 -26.07 10.18
N GLY A 314 -25.79 -25.88 10.09
CA GLY A 314 -24.82 -26.65 10.88
C GLY A 314 -24.99 -26.46 12.39
N PHE A 315 -25.37 -25.27 12.85
CA PHE A 315 -25.68 -25.03 14.26
C PHE A 315 -27.00 -25.69 14.67
N LYS A 316 -28.06 -25.57 13.86
CA LYS A 316 -29.37 -26.19 14.13
C LYS A 316 -29.28 -27.72 14.26
N GLN A 317 -28.41 -28.36 13.48
CA GLN A 317 -28.16 -29.81 13.59
C GLN A 317 -27.56 -30.22 14.93
N LYS A 318 -26.81 -29.33 15.58
CA LYS A 318 -26.17 -29.58 16.89
C LYS A 318 -27.06 -29.19 18.08
N GLY A 319 -28.12 -28.44 17.82
CA GLY A 319 -29.11 -28.04 18.83
C GLY A 319 -29.79 -26.73 18.48
N ALA A 320 -30.84 -26.38 19.22
CA ALA A 320 -31.49 -25.09 19.05
C ALA A 320 -30.52 -23.94 19.36
N ILE A 321 -30.40 -23.01 18.41
CA ILE A 321 -29.61 -21.78 18.55
C ILE A 321 -30.28 -20.92 19.63
N LYS A 322 -29.52 -20.57 20.68
CA LYS A 322 -29.99 -19.71 21.76
C LYS A 322 -29.62 -18.25 21.59
N GLY A 323 -28.66 -17.97 20.72
CA GLY A 323 -28.24 -16.63 20.33
C GLY A 323 -27.24 -16.70 19.18
N LEU A 324 -26.97 -15.57 18.52
CA LEU A 324 -26.04 -15.47 17.41
C LEU A 324 -25.14 -14.24 17.59
N VAL A 325 -23.84 -14.44 17.40
CA VAL A 325 -22.85 -13.37 17.23
C VAL A 325 -22.48 -13.30 15.76
N LEU A 326 -22.82 -12.18 15.12
CA LEU A 326 -22.51 -11.88 13.72
C LEU A 326 -21.36 -10.86 13.69
N ASP A 327 -20.17 -11.28 13.32
CA ASP A 327 -18.96 -10.46 13.36
C ASP A 327 -18.65 -9.86 11.98
N LEU A 328 -18.77 -8.52 11.89
CA LEU A 328 -18.49 -7.71 10.69
C LEU A 328 -17.25 -6.82 10.89
N ARG A 329 -16.47 -7.03 11.96
CA ARG A 329 -15.26 -6.25 12.23
C ARG A 329 -14.23 -6.49 11.12
N GLY A 330 -13.66 -5.40 10.60
CA GLY A 330 -12.67 -5.48 9.52
C GLY A 330 -13.23 -5.76 8.12
N ASN A 331 -14.56 -5.86 7.96
CA ASN A 331 -15.20 -6.16 6.67
C ASN A 331 -15.52 -4.88 5.88
N PRO A 332 -14.80 -4.58 4.77
CA PRO A 332 -14.98 -3.35 4.00
C PRO A 332 -16.24 -3.35 3.11
N GLY A 333 -17.06 -4.41 3.13
CA GLY A 333 -18.31 -4.52 2.38
C GLY A 333 -18.22 -5.53 1.24
N GLY A 334 -18.66 -5.15 0.04
CA GLY A 334 -18.72 -6.03 -1.13
C GLY A 334 -20.08 -5.97 -1.83
N LEU A 335 -20.58 -7.11 -2.31
CA LEU A 335 -21.82 -7.15 -3.08
C LEU A 335 -23.04 -6.80 -2.23
N LEU A 336 -23.74 -5.72 -2.60
CA LEU A 336 -24.97 -5.26 -1.93
C LEU A 336 -26.04 -6.36 -1.84
N ASP A 337 -26.25 -7.10 -2.93
CA ASP A 337 -27.25 -8.18 -3.00
C ASP A 337 -27.03 -9.26 -1.92
N GLN A 338 -25.78 -9.53 -1.56
CA GLN A 338 -25.45 -10.52 -0.54
C GLN A 338 -25.80 -10.02 0.86
N ALA A 339 -25.53 -8.74 1.15
CA ALA A 339 -25.95 -8.14 2.42
C ALA A 339 -27.47 -8.10 2.56
N VAL A 340 -28.19 -7.78 1.47
CA VAL A 340 -29.66 -7.80 1.45
C VAL A 340 -30.21 -9.18 1.74
N LYS A 341 -29.71 -10.21 1.04
CA LYS A 341 -30.15 -11.61 1.25
C LYS A 341 -29.85 -12.10 2.66
N ILE A 342 -28.69 -11.75 3.23
CA ILE A 342 -28.34 -12.13 4.60
C ILE A 342 -29.22 -11.39 5.62
N ALA A 343 -29.54 -10.11 5.40
CA ALA A 343 -30.47 -9.39 6.26
C ALA A 343 -31.87 -10.01 6.22
N ASP A 344 -32.33 -10.41 5.03
CA ASP A 344 -33.63 -11.07 4.81
C ASP A 344 -33.79 -12.39 5.59
N LEU A 345 -32.69 -13.11 5.87
CA LEU A 345 -32.73 -14.29 6.74
C LEU A 345 -33.28 -13.99 8.14
N PHE A 346 -33.11 -12.77 8.64
CA PHE A 346 -33.43 -12.42 10.03
C PHE A 346 -34.64 -11.48 10.16
N LEU A 347 -35.15 -10.93 9.05
CA LEU A 347 -36.18 -9.90 9.04
C LEU A 347 -37.49 -10.45 8.46
N THR A 348 -38.62 -10.15 9.11
CA THR A 348 -39.93 -10.62 8.66
C THR A 348 -40.66 -9.64 7.75
N ASP A 349 -40.41 -8.35 7.90
CA ASP A 349 -40.95 -7.26 7.09
C ASP A 349 -40.02 -6.03 7.13
N GLY A 350 -40.44 -4.96 6.46
CA GLY A 350 -39.72 -3.69 6.42
C GLY A 350 -38.78 -3.54 5.22
N THR A 351 -38.36 -2.30 4.98
CA THR A 351 -37.35 -1.98 3.95
C THR A 351 -35.97 -2.24 4.53
N ILE A 352 -35.20 -3.16 3.95
CA ILE A 352 -33.82 -3.47 4.35
C ILE A 352 -32.90 -2.31 3.96
N VAL A 353 -33.03 -1.87 2.71
CA VAL A 353 -32.25 -0.77 2.14
C VAL A 353 -33.03 -0.13 1.00
N ALA A 354 -32.93 1.19 0.86
CA ALA A 354 -33.39 1.91 -0.31
C ALA A 354 -32.20 2.54 -1.03
N THR A 355 -32.11 2.42 -2.35
CA THR A 355 -31.11 3.15 -3.14
C THR A 355 -31.77 4.31 -3.86
N VAL A 356 -31.18 5.49 -3.76
CA VAL A 356 -31.69 6.73 -4.36
C VAL A 356 -30.59 7.32 -5.24
N GLY A 357 -30.84 7.39 -6.54
CA GLY A 357 -29.91 7.97 -7.52
C GLY A 357 -30.60 8.96 -8.43
N ALA A 358 -29.87 9.98 -8.89
CA ALA A 358 -30.42 11.00 -9.78
C ALA A 358 -30.99 10.41 -11.09
N SER A 359 -30.37 9.35 -11.61
CA SER A 359 -30.78 8.70 -12.86
C SER A 359 -31.52 7.38 -12.67
N GLU A 360 -31.31 6.69 -11.54
CA GLU A 360 -31.95 5.41 -11.23
C GLU A 360 -33.30 5.57 -10.53
N GLY A 361 -33.58 6.75 -9.95
CA GLY A 361 -34.74 6.96 -9.10
C GLY A 361 -34.56 6.33 -7.72
N ARG A 362 -35.68 5.96 -7.08
CA ARG A 362 -35.71 5.26 -5.79
C ARG A 362 -36.08 3.80 -6.01
N GLU A 363 -35.24 2.90 -5.51
CA GLU A 363 -35.48 1.46 -5.49
C GLU A 363 -35.40 0.96 -4.05
N GLU A 364 -36.37 0.13 -3.63
CA GLU A 364 -36.41 -0.45 -2.28
C GLU A 364 -36.21 -1.96 -2.34
N ARG A 365 -35.38 -2.48 -1.44
CA ARG A 365 -35.28 -3.91 -1.15
C ARG A 365 -35.94 -4.18 0.19
N LYS A 366 -36.98 -5.02 0.18
CA LYS A 366 -37.83 -5.32 1.34
C LYS A 366 -37.61 -6.74 1.81
N ALA A 367 -37.79 -6.94 3.12
CA ALA A 367 -37.74 -8.27 3.71
C ALA A 367 -38.99 -9.09 3.37
N ALA A 368 -38.85 -10.41 3.38
CA ALA A 368 -39.91 -11.37 3.16
C ALA A 368 -40.08 -12.29 4.38
N SER A 369 -41.32 -12.45 4.84
CA SER A 369 -41.60 -13.23 6.06
C SER A 369 -41.38 -14.75 5.93
N ALA A 370 -41.18 -15.26 4.71
CA ALA A 370 -41.08 -16.68 4.46
C ALA A 370 -39.67 -17.19 4.74
N GLY A 371 -39.53 -18.13 5.69
CA GLY A 371 -38.23 -18.77 5.97
C GLY A 371 -37.31 -17.96 6.89
N THR A 372 -37.81 -16.90 7.53
CA THR A 372 -37.06 -16.11 8.50
C THR A 372 -36.60 -16.96 9.69
N GLU A 373 -35.36 -16.75 10.14
CA GLU A 373 -34.78 -17.40 11.32
C GLU A 373 -35.60 -17.10 12.60
N PRO A 374 -35.62 -18.03 13.57
CA PRO A 374 -36.28 -17.81 14.86
C PRO A 374 -35.78 -16.55 15.58
N GLY A 375 -36.61 -16.00 16.47
CA GLY A 375 -36.35 -14.79 17.23
C GLY A 375 -35.26 -14.89 18.33
N TYR A 376 -34.25 -15.74 18.19
CA TYR A 376 -33.13 -15.74 19.14
C TYR A 376 -32.37 -14.40 19.09
N PRO A 377 -31.76 -13.96 20.21
CA PRO A 377 -31.01 -12.71 20.26
C PRO A 377 -29.82 -12.70 19.29
N ILE A 378 -29.59 -11.56 18.63
CA ILE A 378 -28.45 -11.36 17.71
C ILE A 378 -27.61 -10.19 18.23
N VAL A 379 -26.30 -10.42 18.36
CA VAL A 379 -25.29 -9.39 18.58
C VAL A 379 -24.48 -9.24 17.30
N VAL A 380 -24.39 -8.02 16.77
CA VAL A 380 -23.58 -7.72 15.58
C VAL A 380 -22.32 -6.97 16.01
N LEU A 381 -21.15 -7.55 15.79
CA LEU A 381 -19.87 -6.91 16.11
C LEU A 381 -19.40 -6.04 14.93
N VAL A 382 -19.05 -4.79 15.19
CA VAL A 382 -18.59 -3.82 14.18
C VAL A 382 -17.37 -3.02 14.65
N ASN A 383 -16.58 -2.48 13.71
CA ASN A 383 -15.52 -1.53 14.04
C ASN A 383 -15.37 -0.44 12.97
N GLY A 384 -14.39 0.45 13.14
CA GLY A 384 -14.14 1.55 12.20
C GLY A 384 -13.84 1.14 10.75
N SER A 385 -13.50 -0.13 10.51
CA SER A 385 -13.24 -0.70 9.17
C SER A 385 -14.45 -1.43 8.58
N SER A 386 -15.55 -1.60 9.34
CA SER A 386 -16.81 -2.10 8.80
C SER A 386 -17.42 -1.05 7.87
N ALA A 387 -17.62 -1.37 6.59
CA ALA A 387 -18.07 -0.40 5.59
C ALA A 387 -19.10 -0.97 4.60
N SER A 388 -19.87 -0.09 3.95
CA SER A 388 -20.74 -0.40 2.79
C SER A 388 -21.71 -1.57 3.07
N ALA A 389 -21.61 -2.71 2.39
CA ALA A 389 -22.48 -3.86 2.59
C ALA A 389 -22.57 -4.33 4.06
N SER A 390 -21.49 -4.22 4.84
CA SER A 390 -21.48 -4.47 6.29
C SER A 390 -22.40 -3.51 7.03
N GLU A 391 -22.41 -2.24 6.64
CA GLU A 391 -23.24 -1.19 7.25
C GLU A 391 -24.70 -1.30 6.82
N ILE A 392 -24.98 -1.80 5.61
CA ILE A 392 -26.33 -2.15 5.17
C ILE A 392 -26.89 -3.26 6.08
N LEU A 393 -26.14 -4.33 6.29
CA LEU A 393 -26.57 -5.44 7.15
C LEU A 393 -26.75 -4.99 8.60
N ALA A 394 -25.75 -4.30 9.17
CA ALA A 394 -25.84 -3.78 10.53
C ALA A 394 -26.98 -2.76 10.70
N GLY A 395 -27.14 -1.83 9.76
CA GLY A 395 -28.18 -0.81 9.77
C GLY A 395 -29.59 -1.40 9.64
N ALA A 396 -29.78 -2.41 8.78
CA ALA A 396 -31.05 -3.11 8.64
C ALA A 396 -31.42 -3.83 9.94
N LEU A 397 -30.50 -4.60 10.52
CA LEU A 397 -30.73 -5.32 11.78
C LEU A 397 -30.97 -4.38 12.98
N LYS A 398 -30.27 -3.24 13.03
CA LYS A 398 -30.45 -2.22 14.07
C LYS A 398 -31.80 -1.51 13.95
N ASN A 399 -32.08 -0.93 12.78
CA ASN A 399 -33.21 -0.01 12.61
C ASN A 399 -34.56 -0.73 12.51
N LEU A 400 -34.57 -2.02 12.16
CA LEU A 400 -35.76 -2.88 12.23
C LEU A 400 -35.83 -3.67 13.54
N GLU A 401 -35.08 -3.25 14.57
CA GLU A 401 -35.12 -3.79 15.93
C GLU A 401 -34.92 -5.32 15.98
N ARG A 402 -34.00 -5.87 15.16
CA ARG A 402 -33.71 -7.31 15.11
C ARG A 402 -32.43 -7.73 15.82
N GLY A 403 -31.41 -6.88 15.82
CA GLY A 403 -30.10 -7.18 16.42
C GLY A 403 -29.50 -5.98 17.16
N LEU A 404 -28.68 -6.28 18.16
CA LEU A 404 -27.94 -5.28 18.94
C LEU A 404 -26.55 -5.07 18.34
N ILE A 405 -26.20 -3.83 18.03
CA ILE A 405 -24.90 -3.47 17.44
C ILE A 405 -23.89 -3.19 18.56
N VAL A 406 -22.75 -3.86 18.53
CA VAL A 406 -21.72 -3.80 19.56
C VAL A 406 -20.34 -3.56 18.92
N GLY A 407 -19.53 -2.66 19.48
CA GLY A 407 -18.18 -2.39 18.97
C GLY A 407 -17.89 -0.91 18.80
N GLN A 408 -17.30 -0.51 17.67
CA GLN A 408 -17.03 0.92 17.37
C GLN A 408 -17.91 1.41 16.22
N GLN A 409 -18.13 2.71 16.15
CA GLN A 409 -18.81 3.34 15.02
C GLN A 409 -18.13 2.94 13.70
N THR A 410 -18.94 2.58 12.70
CA THR A 410 -18.48 2.07 11.40
C THR A 410 -17.86 3.18 10.53
N PHE A 411 -17.45 2.84 9.30
CA PHE A 411 -16.71 3.74 8.42
C PHE A 411 -17.53 4.92 7.87
N GLY A 412 -18.80 4.69 7.54
CA GLY A 412 -19.72 5.71 7.02
C GLY A 412 -19.84 5.78 5.51
N LYS A 413 -19.66 4.68 4.78
CA LYS A 413 -19.80 4.68 3.32
C LYS A 413 -21.24 4.39 2.91
N GLY A 414 -21.99 5.44 2.60
CA GLY A 414 -23.40 5.43 2.18
C GLY A 414 -23.63 5.47 0.66
N SER A 415 -22.59 5.26 -0.15
CA SER A 415 -22.65 5.35 -1.62
C SER A 415 -22.65 3.99 -2.31
N VAL A 416 -23.30 3.91 -3.48
CA VAL A 416 -23.40 2.71 -4.32
C VAL A 416 -22.67 2.94 -5.63
N GLN A 417 -21.69 2.09 -5.92
CA GLN A 417 -20.97 2.08 -7.18
C GLN A 417 -21.52 1.00 -8.12
N LEU A 418 -21.65 1.36 -9.40
CA LEU A 418 -21.87 0.41 -10.49
C LEU A 418 -20.60 0.31 -11.33
N VAL A 419 -20.30 -0.92 -11.78
CA VAL A 419 -19.19 -1.21 -12.68
C VAL A 419 -19.74 -1.34 -14.09
N PHE A 420 -19.26 -0.49 -14.99
CA PHE A 420 -19.49 -0.55 -16.42
C PHE A 420 -18.31 -1.30 -17.06
N PRO A 421 -18.50 -2.56 -17.47
CA PRO A 421 -17.41 -3.37 -18.02
C PRO A 421 -17.14 -3.04 -19.48
N GLU A 422 -15.93 -3.36 -19.93
CA GLU A 422 -15.52 -3.33 -21.35
C GLU A 422 -15.86 -2.02 -22.08
N ILE A 423 -15.63 -0.88 -21.42
CA ILE A 423 -15.94 0.44 -22.00
C ILE A 423 -14.89 0.91 -23.02
N THR A 424 -13.76 0.21 -23.15
CA THR A 424 -12.76 0.43 -24.20
C THR A 424 -12.47 -0.87 -24.98
N PRO A 425 -11.86 -0.80 -26.17
CA PRO A 425 -11.48 -1.99 -26.95
C PRO A 425 -10.58 -2.98 -26.19
N GLU A 426 -9.75 -2.48 -25.27
CA GLU A 426 -8.84 -3.28 -24.43
C GLU A 426 -9.54 -3.89 -23.21
N LYS A 427 -10.86 -3.70 -23.06
CA LYS A 427 -11.69 -4.20 -21.97
C LYS A 427 -11.43 -3.54 -20.61
N ALA A 428 -11.09 -2.24 -20.61
CA ALA A 428 -11.10 -1.45 -19.39
C ALA A 428 -12.54 -1.28 -18.84
N ALA A 429 -12.67 -0.93 -17.57
CA ALA A 429 -13.97 -0.74 -16.93
C ALA A 429 -14.05 0.60 -16.19
N LEU A 430 -15.25 1.11 -15.98
CA LEU A 430 -15.51 2.29 -15.17
C LEU A 430 -16.32 1.89 -13.94
N LYS A 431 -15.78 2.15 -12.74
CA LYS A 431 -16.53 2.05 -11.49
C LYS A 431 -17.01 3.46 -11.12
N LEU A 432 -18.30 3.69 -11.07
CA LEU A 432 -18.89 5.02 -10.88
C LEU A 432 -19.96 4.99 -9.79
N THR A 433 -19.98 6.00 -8.92
CA THR A 433 -21.07 6.19 -7.96
C THR A 433 -22.34 6.65 -8.64
N ILE A 434 -23.41 5.86 -8.53
CA ILE A 434 -24.69 6.10 -9.23
C ILE A 434 -25.86 6.41 -8.29
N ALA A 435 -25.74 6.04 -7.03
CA ALA A 435 -26.79 6.19 -6.02
C ALA A 435 -26.19 6.33 -4.62
N GLU A 436 -26.96 6.90 -3.72
CA GLU A 436 -26.79 6.74 -2.27
C GLU A 436 -27.68 5.59 -1.81
N TYR A 437 -27.33 4.94 -0.70
CA TYR A 437 -28.26 4.04 -0.03
C TYR A 437 -28.68 4.60 1.32
N LEU A 438 -29.96 4.38 1.63
CA LEU A 438 -30.62 4.78 2.86
C LEU A 438 -30.96 3.53 3.66
N THR A 439 -30.65 3.59 4.95
CA THR A 439 -31.07 2.61 5.94
C THR A 439 -32.58 2.71 6.20
N PRO A 440 -33.20 1.75 6.91
CA PRO A 440 -34.61 1.85 7.24
C PRO A 440 -34.92 3.19 7.93
N ASN A 441 -36.07 3.79 7.59
CA ASN A 441 -36.51 5.16 7.95
C ASN A 441 -35.85 6.31 7.15
N ASP A 442 -35.36 6.04 5.94
CA ASP A 442 -34.80 7.05 5.01
C ASP A 442 -33.60 7.83 5.59
N VAL A 443 -32.78 7.16 6.42
CA VAL A 443 -31.57 7.75 7.01
C VAL A 443 -30.34 7.34 6.21
N SER A 444 -29.57 8.32 5.75
CA SER A 444 -28.26 8.08 5.15
C SER A 444 -27.18 7.96 6.21
N ILE A 445 -26.24 7.05 5.98
CA ILE A 445 -25.06 6.87 6.81
C ILE A 445 -23.81 7.47 6.15
N GLN A 446 -23.94 8.12 5.00
CA GLN A 446 -22.83 8.72 4.28
C GLN A 446 -22.11 9.76 5.16
N GLY A 447 -20.82 9.56 5.40
CA GLY A 447 -19.99 10.41 6.28
C GLY A 447 -20.27 10.26 7.78
N VAL A 448 -21.22 9.40 8.17
CA VAL A 448 -21.64 9.21 9.57
C VAL A 448 -21.35 7.78 10.04
N GLY A 449 -21.81 6.77 9.33
CA GLY A 449 -21.75 5.36 9.76
C GLY A 449 -22.84 4.97 10.76
N ILE A 450 -22.85 3.69 11.12
CA ILE A 450 -23.70 3.06 12.11
C ILE A 450 -23.08 3.26 13.49
N THR A 451 -23.76 4.04 14.34
CA THR A 451 -23.42 4.12 15.77
C THR A 451 -23.77 2.78 16.46
N PRO A 452 -22.87 2.19 17.25
CA PRO A 452 -23.18 0.99 18.03
C PRO A 452 -24.20 1.30 19.14
N ASP A 453 -25.01 0.31 19.54
CA ASP A 453 -25.85 0.41 20.73
C ASP A 453 -24.99 0.26 22.00
N VAL A 454 -24.01 -0.65 21.96
CA VAL A 454 -22.97 -0.81 23.00
C VAL A 454 -21.60 -0.52 22.40
N GLU A 455 -21.02 0.62 22.75
CA GLU A 455 -19.67 0.99 22.32
C GLU A 455 -18.62 0.20 23.12
N LEU A 456 -17.65 -0.42 22.44
CA LEU A 456 -16.51 -1.06 23.06
C LEU A 456 -15.26 -0.17 22.94
N ASP A 457 -14.71 0.21 24.09
CA ASP A 457 -13.59 1.14 24.23
C ASP A 457 -12.40 0.37 24.84
N ALA A 458 -11.44 -0.01 23.99
CA ALA A 458 -10.28 -0.80 24.41
C ALA A 458 -9.29 0.07 25.19
N MET A 459 -8.77 -0.46 26.30
CA MET A 459 -7.78 0.20 27.14
C MET A 459 -6.56 -0.70 27.33
N THR A 460 -5.37 -0.21 27.00
CA THR A 460 -4.10 -0.89 27.24
C THR A 460 -3.22 -0.06 28.16
N VAL A 461 -2.78 -0.72 29.23
CA VAL A 461 -1.76 -0.19 30.13
C VAL A 461 -0.42 -0.75 29.70
N ASP A 462 0.37 0.07 29.01
CA ASP A 462 1.71 -0.26 28.54
C ASP A 462 2.63 0.94 28.76
N PRO A 463 3.75 0.81 29.49
CA PRO A 463 4.67 1.92 29.73
C PRO A 463 5.29 2.53 28.46
N LEU A 464 5.34 1.78 27.36
CA LEU A 464 5.89 2.26 26.08
C LEU A 464 4.80 2.84 25.18
N GLU A 465 3.59 2.27 25.23
CA GLU A 465 2.48 2.57 24.31
C GLU A 465 1.15 2.61 25.07
N MET A 466 1.06 3.51 26.05
CA MET A 466 -0.13 3.72 26.87
C MET A 466 -1.31 4.16 26.00
N ASP A 467 -2.49 3.61 26.27
CA ASP A 467 -3.70 3.84 25.48
C ASP A 467 -4.95 3.55 26.31
N LEU A 468 -5.43 4.55 27.07
CA LEU A 468 -6.61 4.47 27.95
C LEU A 468 -7.86 5.13 27.33
N THR A 469 -7.76 5.59 26.09
CA THR A 469 -8.90 6.05 25.29
C THR A 469 -8.83 5.48 23.90
N VAL A 470 -9.94 4.95 23.39
CA VAL A 470 -10.07 4.79 21.94
C VAL A 470 -9.78 6.13 21.27
N GLN A 471 -8.73 6.14 20.46
CA GLN A 471 -8.52 7.15 19.44
C GLN A 471 -9.77 7.16 18.55
N LYS A 472 -10.58 8.21 18.69
CA LYS A 472 -11.77 8.41 17.86
C LYS A 472 -11.42 8.75 16.42
N ASP A 473 -10.15 9.01 16.14
CA ASP A 473 -9.60 9.38 14.84
C ASP A 473 -9.30 8.15 13.97
N THR A 474 -10.20 7.16 13.95
CA THR A 474 -10.16 6.16 12.88
C THR A 474 -10.59 6.85 11.60
N TYR A 475 -9.76 6.80 10.56
CA TYR A 475 -10.05 7.42 9.26
C TYR A 475 -11.47 7.03 8.77
N LYS A 476 -12.35 8.02 8.62
CA LYS A 476 -13.77 7.86 8.23
C LYS A 476 -14.04 8.33 6.80
N GLU A 477 -15.18 7.94 6.25
CA GLU A 477 -15.64 8.40 4.93
C GLU A 477 -15.60 9.93 4.79
N LYS A 478 -16.07 10.67 5.79
CA LYS A 478 -16.11 12.15 5.76
C LYS A 478 -14.73 12.82 5.68
N GLU A 479 -13.66 12.09 6.01
CA GLU A 479 -12.28 12.57 5.97
C GLU A 479 -11.61 12.25 4.62
N LEU A 480 -12.29 11.51 3.73
CA LEU A 480 -11.84 11.32 2.37
C LEU A 480 -12.02 12.61 1.56
N PHE A 481 -11.03 12.88 0.71
CA PHE A 481 -11.14 13.95 -0.27
C PHE A 481 -12.37 13.75 -1.18
N ALA A 482 -13.07 14.85 -1.46
CA ALA A 482 -14.31 14.87 -2.23
C ALA A 482 -15.41 13.92 -1.72
N SER A 483 -15.41 13.53 -0.43
CA SER A 483 -16.48 12.74 0.17
C SER A 483 -17.86 13.33 -0.18
N LEU A 484 -18.81 12.44 -0.48
CA LEU A 484 -20.19 12.83 -0.69
C LEU A 484 -20.81 13.30 0.62
N GLU A 485 -21.70 14.28 0.50
CA GLU A 485 -22.59 14.73 1.58
C GLU A 485 -24.00 14.28 1.20
N SER A 486 -24.78 13.85 2.19
CA SER A 486 -26.16 13.44 1.96
C SER A 486 -27.12 14.37 2.69
N GLN A 487 -28.15 14.84 1.99
CA GLN A 487 -29.25 15.57 2.61
C GLN A 487 -30.07 14.71 3.57
N TYR A 488 -29.95 13.38 3.48
CA TYR A 488 -30.59 12.41 4.36
C TYR A 488 -29.71 12.01 5.55
N ALA A 489 -28.52 12.61 5.69
CA ALA A 489 -27.61 12.28 6.79
C ALA A 489 -28.20 12.73 8.12
N ALA A 490 -28.44 11.78 9.03
CA ALA A 490 -28.79 12.09 10.41
C ALA A 490 -27.54 12.48 11.20
N GLN A 491 -27.70 13.26 12.27
CA GLN A 491 -26.63 13.46 13.24
C GLN A 491 -26.24 12.10 13.85
N PRO A 492 -24.94 11.82 14.03
CA PRO A 492 -24.52 10.58 14.69
C PRO A 492 -25.18 10.47 16.06
N GLY A 493 -25.86 9.36 16.30
CA GLY A 493 -26.43 9.04 17.61
C GLY A 493 -25.31 8.84 18.64
N LYS A 494 -25.68 8.86 19.93
CA LYS A 494 -24.81 8.38 21.00
C LYS A 494 -25.10 6.90 21.28
N PRO A 495 -24.09 6.09 21.65
CA PRO A 495 -24.35 4.73 22.11
C PRO A 495 -25.21 4.77 23.38
N ASP A 496 -26.05 3.75 23.57
CA ASP A 496 -26.85 3.58 24.78
C ASP A 496 -25.95 3.23 25.98
N GLU A 497 -24.89 2.46 25.72
CA GLU A 497 -23.92 2.03 26.73
C GLU A 497 -22.49 2.09 26.16
N THR A 498 -21.51 2.52 26.96
CA THR A 498 -20.07 2.36 26.65
C THR A 498 -19.45 1.38 27.63
N VAL A 499 -18.76 0.36 27.11
CA VAL A 499 -18.00 -0.64 27.87
C VAL A 499 -16.52 -0.44 27.58
N ARG A 500 -15.81 0.10 28.57
CA ARG A 500 -14.35 0.15 28.57
C ARG A 500 -13.80 -1.18 29.02
N TYR A 501 -12.87 -1.74 28.25
CA TYR A 501 -12.33 -3.07 28.54
C TYR A 501 -10.81 -3.13 28.48
N GLN A 502 -10.21 -4.06 29.24
CA GLN A 502 -8.77 -4.25 29.19
C GLN A 502 -8.40 -4.99 27.90
N PHE A 503 -7.59 -4.35 27.07
CA PHE A 503 -6.87 -4.99 25.97
C PHE A 503 -5.41 -5.10 26.39
N THR A 504 -4.98 -6.28 26.82
CA THR A 504 -3.66 -6.44 27.42
C THR A 504 -2.54 -6.18 26.41
N SER A 505 -1.35 -5.78 26.87
CA SER A 505 -0.19 -5.66 25.98
C SER A 505 0.11 -6.98 25.25
N ALA A 506 -0.12 -8.13 25.89
CA ALA A 506 0.06 -9.43 25.25
C ALA A 506 -0.92 -9.66 24.09
N GLU A 507 -2.21 -9.37 24.29
CA GLU A 507 -3.23 -9.45 23.23
C GLU A 507 -2.94 -8.46 22.09
N ARG A 508 -2.48 -7.24 22.43
CA ARG A 508 -2.05 -6.23 21.45
C ARG A 508 -0.89 -6.72 20.59
N GLU A 509 0.11 -7.34 21.20
CA GLU A 509 1.27 -7.88 20.46
C GLU A 509 0.85 -9.07 19.58
N ILE A 510 0.01 -9.99 20.07
CA ILE A 510 -0.52 -11.09 19.26
C ILE A 510 -1.28 -10.54 18.04
N ALA A 511 -2.12 -9.51 18.24
CA ALA A 511 -2.83 -8.86 17.14
C ALA A 511 -1.89 -8.21 16.11
N ARG A 512 -0.76 -7.65 16.55
CA ARG A 512 0.28 -7.09 15.66
C ARG A 512 1.04 -8.15 14.89
N GLU A 513 1.40 -9.26 15.53
CA GLU A 513 2.14 -10.37 14.91
C GLU A 513 1.30 -11.11 13.87
N GLN A 514 0.02 -11.33 14.16
CA GLN A 514 -0.90 -11.97 13.21
C GLN A 514 -1.24 -11.05 12.02
N GLY A 515 -1.24 -9.73 12.20
CA GLY A 515 -1.55 -8.79 11.12
C GLY A 515 -2.91 -9.09 10.46
N SER A 516 -2.97 -9.02 9.13
CA SER A 516 -4.13 -9.47 8.35
C SER A 516 -4.16 -10.99 8.11
N GLU A 517 -3.19 -11.74 8.63
CA GLU A 517 -3.17 -13.21 8.56
C GLU A 517 -4.15 -13.75 9.60
N SER A 518 -5.42 -13.83 9.24
CA SER A 518 -6.38 -14.62 10.01
C SER A 518 -6.04 -16.10 9.81
N ASP A 519 -5.47 -16.74 10.82
CA ASP A 519 -5.73 -18.16 11.00
C ASP A 519 -7.27 -18.33 11.04
N ASP A 520 -7.84 -19.36 10.40
CA ASP A 520 -9.31 -19.55 10.29
C ASP A 520 -9.96 -19.92 11.64
N ASP A 521 -9.18 -19.84 12.73
CA ASP A 521 -9.66 -20.06 14.07
C ASP A 521 -10.35 -18.81 14.59
N VAL A 522 -11.63 -18.98 14.94
CA VAL A 522 -12.43 -17.96 15.64
C VAL A 522 -11.66 -17.49 16.87
N GLN A 523 -11.16 -16.25 16.80
CA GLN A 523 -10.46 -15.60 17.90
C GLN A 523 -11.42 -15.43 19.07
N ASN A 524 -11.03 -15.96 20.23
CA ASN A 524 -11.80 -15.85 21.46
C ASN A 524 -11.44 -14.56 22.22
N ASP A 525 -11.44 -13.44 21.50
CA ASP A 525 -11.11 -12.12 22.04
C ASP A 525 -12.22 -11.58 22.98
N PHE A 526 -12.00 -10.42 23.61
CA PHE A 526 -13.00 -9.83 24.48
C PHE A 526 -14.33 -9.53 23.74
N PRO A 527 -14.37 -8.83 22.59
CA PRO A 527 -15.61 -8.59 21.86
C PRO A 527 -16.42 -9.85 21.55
N VAL A 528 -15.79 -10.96 21.15
CA VAL A 528 -16.47 -12.24 20.87
C VAL A 528 -17.02 -12.86 22.15
N ARG A 529 -16.22 -12.92 23.23
CA ARG A 529 -16.66 -13.46 24.53
C ARG A 529 -17.81 -12.65 25.12
N PHE A 530 -17.68 -11.32 25.08
CA PHE A 530 -18.70 -10.39 25.55
C PHE A 530 -19.98 -10.48 24.72
N GLY A 531 -19.85 -10.48 23.38
CA GLY A 531 -20.99 -10.65 22.47
C GLY A 531 -21.72 -11.98 22.70
N ARG A 532 -20.99 -13.07 22.95
CA ARG A 532 -21.56 -14.37 23.31
C ARG A 532 -22.32 -14.32 24.63
N GLU A 533 -21.72 -13.78 25.69
CA GLU A 533 -22.37 -13.66 27.01
C GLU A 533 -23.63 -12.79 26.94
N LEU A 534 -23.57 -11.71 26.16
CA LEU A 534 -24.71 -10.83 25.92
C LEU A 534 -25.81 -11.59 25.17
N ALA A 535 -25.50 -12.22 24.04
CA ALA A 535 -26.46 -13.02 23.27
C ALA A 535 -27.11 -14.15 24.10
N ALA A 536 -26.34 -14.81 24.99
CA ALA A 536 -26.84 -15.88 25.85
C ALA A 536 -27.71 -15.40 27.02
N SER A 537 -27.54 -14.14 27.46
CA SER A 537 -28.28 -13.57 28.60
C SER A 537 -29.55 -12.84 28.21
N MET A 538 -29.69 -12.45 26.94
CA MET A 538 -30.82 -11.69 26.44
C MET A 538 -32.05 -12.58 26.19
N PRO A 539 -33.26 -12.13 26.56
CA PRO A 539 -34.51 -12.85 26.27
C PRO A 539 -34.88 -12.78 24.78
N SER A 540 -35.23 -13.91 24.15
CA SER A 540 -35.57 -14.00 22.72
C SER A 540 -36.87 -13.25 22.33
N GLU A 541 -37.86 -13.18 23.22
CA GLU A 541 -39.19 -12.59 22.95
C GLU A 541 -39.22 -11.04 23.05
N LYS A 542 -38.07 -10.39 23.10
CA LYS A 542 -37.93 -8.97 23.47
C LYS A 542 -37.21 -8.18 22.38
N THR A 543 -37.53 -6.89 22.25
CA THR A 543 -36.80 -6.01 21.32
C THR A 543 -35.36 -5.80 21.79
N PRO A 544 -34.39 -5.47 20.91
CA PRO A 544 -33.00 -5.21 21.29
C PRO A 544 -32.84 -4.20 22.43
N LYS A 545 -33.69 -3.16 22.50
CA LYS A 545 -33.69 -2.19 23.60
C LYS A 545 -34.14 -2.81 24.93
N GLU A 546 -35.15 -3.67 24.91
CA GLU A 546 -35.59 -4.40 26.10
C GLU A 546 -34.57 -5.46 26.52
N GLN A 547 -33.95 -6.13 25.54
CA GLN A 547 -32.87 -7.07 25.74
C GLN A 547 -31.65 -6.40 26.41
N LEU A 548 -31.24 -5.23 25.93
CA LEU A 548 -30.15 -4.45 26.52
C LEU A 548 -30.46 -4.05 27.97
N LYS A 549 -31.70 -3.63 28.25
CA LYS A 549 -32.16 -3.35 29.62
C LYS A 549 -32.12 -4.59 30.51
N ALA A 550 -32.52 -5.76 29.99
CA ALA A 550 -32.43 -7.02 30.72
C ALA A 550 -30.98 -7.42 31.02
N ALA A 551 -30.04 -7.03 30.15
CA ALA A 551 -28.61 -7.28 30.33
C ALA A 551 -27.89 -6.26 31.24
N LYS A 552 -28.60 -5.30 31.86
CA LYS A 552 -27.97 -4.22 32.66
C LYS A 552 -27.03 -4.73 33.76
N ALA A 553 -27.43 -5.78 34.48
CA ALA A 553 -26.61 -6.37 35.53
C ALA A 553 -25.30 -7.00 34.98
N LEU A 554 -25.36 -7.62 33.79
CA LEU A 554 -24.19 -8.13 33.10
C LEU A 554 -23.26 -6.97 32.68
N LEU A 555 -23.82 -5.92 32.08
CA LEU A 555 -23.08 -4.72 31.66
C LEU A 555 -22.36 -4.06 32.84
N ASP A 556 -23.06 -3.83 33.96
CA ASP A 556 -22.49 -3.17 35.13
C ASP A 556 -21.38 -4.01 35.76
N ARG A 557 -21.55 -5.33 35.80
CA ARG A 557 -20.50 -6.26 36.24
C ARG A 557 -19.28 -6.17 35.32
N VAL A 558 -19.46 -6.32 34.01
CA VAL A 558 -18.36 -6.31 33.03
C VAL A 558 -17.61 -4.98 33.07
N LYS A 559 -18.32 -3.84 33.06
CA LYS A 559 -17.70 -2.51 33.17
C LYS A 559 -16.86 -2.37 34.43
N LYS A 560 -17.38 -2.81 35.57
CA LYS A 560 -16.67 -2.76 36.85
C LYS A 560 -15.43 -3.67 36.84
N ASP A 561 -15.59 -4.91 36.38
CA ASP A 561 -14.53 -5.91 36.37
C ASP A 561 -13.38 -5.46 35.47
N GLU A 562 -13.69 -5.00 34.26
CA GLU A 562 -12.68 -4.55 33.31
C GLU A 562 -11.95 -3.26 33.76
N LEU A 563 -12.68 -2.27 34.28
CA LEU A 563 -12.04 -1.07 34.84
C LEU A 563 -11.20 -1.37 36.09
N THR A 564 -11.57 -2.39 36.87
CA THR A 564 -10.77 -2.86 38.00
C THR A 564 -9.45 -3.46 37.52
N LYS A 565 -9.47 -4.23 36.42
CA LYS A 565 -8.24 -4.76 35.81
C LYS A 565 -7.32 -3.65 35.32
N VAL A 566 -7.85 -2.66 34.60
CA VAL A 566 -7.07 -1.51 34.12
C VAL A 566 -6.47 -0.72 35.28
N SER A 567 -7.27 -0.38 36.29
CA SER A 567 -6.80 0.31 37.50
C SER A 567 -5.69 -0.49 38.21
N GLY A 568 -5.83 -1.82 38.29
CA GLY A 568 -4.82 -2.69 38.90
C GLY A 568 -3.50 -2.71 38.13
N GLU A 569 -3.52 -2.64 36.79
CA GLU A 569 -2.27 -2.50 36.01
C GLU A 569 -1.65 -1.10 36.17
N LEU A 570 -2.46 -0.04 36.25
CA LEU A 570 -1.97 1.32 36.50
C LEU A 570 -1.34 1.45 37.90
N GLU A 571 -1.91 0.80 38.91
CA GLU A 571 -1.37 0.78 40.27
C GLU A 571 0.02 0.13 40.32
N LYS A 572 0.27 -0.92 39.52
CA LYS A 572 1.61 -1.50 39.36
C LYS A 572 2.64 -0.51 38.78
N LEU A 573 2.19 0.51 38.06
CA LEU A 573 3.01 1.62 37.56
C LEU A 573 3.06 2.82 38.53
N GLY A 574 2.47 2.70 39.72
CA GLY A 574 2.41 3.78 40.71
C GLY A 574 1.36 4.86 40.39
N VAL A 575 0.41 4.57 39.50
CA VAL A 575 -0.65 5.50 39.09
C VAL A 575 -1.94 5.18 39.86
N ASP A 576 -2.37 6.12 40.71
CA ASP A 576 -3.66 6.08 41.38
C ASP A 576 -4.77 6.56 40.41
N TRP A 577 -5.56 5.62 39.89
CA TRP A 577 -6.63 5.88 38.90
C TRP A 577 -8.04 6.03 39.52
N ALA A 578 -8.13 6.35 40.82
CA ALA A 578 -9.40 6.56 41.49
C ALA A 578 -10.24 7.67 40.82
N ALA A 579 -11.56 7.43 40.72
CA ALA A 579 -12.53 8.42 40.28
C ALA A 579 -12.64 9.57 41.29
N ALA A 580 -13.09 10.74 40.82
CA ALA A 580 -13.38 11.85 41.71
C ALA A 580 -14.62 11.52 42.58
N PRO A 581 -14.62 11.80 43.89
CA PRO A 581 -15.85 11.78 44.68
C PRO A 581 -16.89 12.78 44.13
N ASP A 582 -18.19 12.46 44.22
CA ASP A 582 -19.28 13.28 43.65
C ASP A 582 -19.27 14.76 44.10
N ALA A 583 -18.70 15.06 45.27
CA ALA A 583 -18.61 16.41 45.84
C ALA A 583 -17.15 16.93 45.92
N ALA A 584 -16.25 16.44 45.06
CA ALA A 584 -14.86 16.91 45.02
C ALA A 584 -14.78 18.41 44.69
N PRO A 585 -14.01 19.24 45.44
CA PRO A 585 -13.83 20.64 45.10
C PRO A 585 -13.04 20.80 43.80
N ALA A 586 -13.52 21.66 42.90
CA ALA A 586 -12.83 21.95 41.67
C ALA A 586 -11.53 22.75 41.92
N VAL A 587 -10.43 22.28 41.34
CA VAL A 587 -9.15 23.02 41.27
C VAL A 587 -9.17 23.93 40.04
N SER A 588 -8.63 25.15 40.10
CA SER A 588 -8.55 26.01 38.91
C SER A 588 -7.40 25.59 37.99
N ALA A 589 -7.54 25.80 36.68
CA ALA A 589 -6.52 25.43 35.69
C ALA A 589 -5.17 26.13 35.95
N GLU A 590 -5.20 27.38 36.43
CA GLU A 590 -4.01 28.20 36.73
C GLU A 590 -3.23 27.68 37.94
N ALA A 591 -3.88 26.91 38.82
CA ALA A 591 -3.22 26.27 39.94
C ALA A 591 -2.42 25.03 39.52
N LEU A 592 -2.63 24.52 38.32
CA LEU A 592 -1.94 23.34 37.78
C LEU A 592 -0.77 23.79 36.89
N GLN A 593 0.44 23.74 37.44
CA GLN A 593 1.65 24.12 36.73
C GLN A 593 2.20 22.94 35.93
N VAL A 594 2.42 23.14 34.63
CA VAL A 594 2.97 22.12 33.73
C VAL A 594 4.42 22.44 33.38
N THR A 595 5.28 21.43 33.40
CA THR A 595 6.65 21.51 32.85
C THR A 595 6.85 20.37 31.86
N VAL A 596 7.46 20.65 30.71
CA VAL A 596 7.73 19.68 29.65
C VAL A 596 9.21 19.66 29.34
N GLU A 597 9.80 18.47 29.37
CA GLU A 597 11.21 18.21 29.12
C GLU A 597 11.34 17.02 28.15
N THR A 598 12.39 17.01 27.35
CA THR A 598 12.75 15.83 26.55
C THR A 598 14.06 15.27 27.06
N SER A 599 14.39 14.02 26.71
CA SER A 599 15.67 13.40 27.08
C SER A 599 16.89 14.12 26.50
N THR A 600 16.70 15.07 25.58
CA THR A 600 17.78 15.88 25.01
C THR A 600 17.56 17.37 25.35
N PRO A 601 18.52 18.06 25.99
CA PRO A 601 18.34 19.45 26.43
C PRO A 601 18.01 20.45 25.30
N SER A 602 18.34 20.12 24.05
CA SER A 602 18.04 20.95 22.88
C SER A 602 16.79 20.50 22.11
N ASN A 603 16.05 19.49 22.59
CA ASN A 603 14.97 18.83 21.86
C ASN A 603 15.39 18.28 20.49
N VAL A 604 16.68 17.98 20.30
CA VAL A 604 17.22 17.42 19.05
C VAL A 604 17.50 15.94 19.26
N VAL A 605 17.10 15.10 18.32
CA VAL A 605 17.36 13.65 18.29
C VAL A 605 17.88 13.25 16.91
N ASN A 606 18.78 12.28 16.82
CA ASN A 606 19.16 11.70 15.53
C ASN A 606 18.20 10.57 15.16
N ALA A 607 17.94 10.39 13.88
CA ALA A 607 17.29 9.18 13.37
C ALA A 607 18.04 7.92 13.86
N GLY A 608 17.28 6.92 14.32
CA GLY A 608 17.80 5.70 14.98
C GLY A 608 17.95 5.79 16.50
N ASP A 609 17.98 6.99 17.08
CA ASP A 609 18.08 7.18 18.54
C ASP A 609 16.68 7.22 19.21
N PRO A 610 16.56 6.77 20.48
CA PRO A 610 15.34 6.96 21.27
C PRO A 610 15.20 8.41 21.77
N MET A 611 13.97 8.84 21.99
CA MET A 611 13.67 10.13 22.61
C MET A 611 12.54 9.97 23.62
N GLU A 612 12.75 10.39 24.87
CA GLU A 612 11.73 10.35 25.92
C GLU A 612 11.13 11.75 26.09
N LEU A 613 9.80 11.83 26.17
CA LEU A 613 9.07 13.02 26.60
C LEU A 613 8.70 12.84 28.08
N THR A 614 9.13 13.78 28.93
CA THR A 614 8.76 13.85 30.34
C THR A 614 7.86 15.07 30.56
N VAL A 615 6.68 14.85 31.12
CA VAL A 615 5.75 15.91 31.50
C VAL A 615 5.55 15.86 33.02
N LYS A 616 5.64 17.02 33.68
CA LYS A 616 5.40 17.18 35.12
C LYS A 616 4.20 18.08 35.32
N VAL A 617 3.31 17.69 36.24
CA VAL A 617 2.14 18.48 36.65
C VAL A 617 2.20 18.67 38.15
N LYS A 618 2.31 19.92 38.58
CA LYS A 618 2.27 20.32 39.99
C LYS A 618 0.94 20.96 40.32
N ASN A 619 0.28 20.45 41.36
CA ASN A 619 -0.97 20.99 41.86
C ASN A 619 -0.69 22.01 42.99
N ASN A 620 -0.70 23.30 42.66
CA ASN A 620 -0.58 24.38 43.64
C ASN A 620 -1.94 24.77 44.28
N GLY A 621 -3.01 24.05 43.96
CA GLY A 621 -4.34 24.24 44.53
C GLY A 621 -4.48 23.61 45.92
N ALA A 622 -5.62 23.88 46.57
CA ALA A 622 -5.92 23.38 47.92
C ALA A 622 -6.64 22.01 47.95
N SER A 623 -6.97 21.44 46.79
CA SER A 623 -7.72 20.18 46.67
C SER A 623 -7.04 19.24 45.67
N PRO A 624 -7.19 17.91 45.82
CA PRO A 624 -6.68 16.95 44.85
C PRO A 624 -7.43 17.06 43.51
N VAL A 625 -6.74 16.74 42.42
CA VAL A 625 -7.33 16.58 41.10
C VAL A 625 -7.18 15.11 40.67
N TYR A 626 -8.17 14.55 39.99
CA TYR A 626 -8.31 13.10 39.77
C TYR A 626 -8.20 12.74 38.28
N ARG A 627 -7.71 11.53 38.01
CA ARG A 627 -7.53 10.97 36.66
C ARG A 627 -6.89 11.94 35.67
N VAL A 628 -5.85 12.63 36.11
CA VAL A 628 -5.08 13.50 35.22
C VAL A 628 -4.36 12.64 34.21
N ARG A 629 -4.55 13.00 32.95
CA ARG A 629 -3.81 12.46 31.81
C ARG A 629 -3.52 13.55 30.81
N ALA A 630 -2.65 13.24 29.87
CA ALA A 630 -2.41 14.05 28.71
C ALA A 630 -2.21 13.20 27.46
N GLN A 631 -2.46 13.78 26.30
CA GLN A 631 -2.15 13.20 25.00
C GLN A 631 -1.38 14.21 24.17
N THR A 632 -0.39 13.74 23.43
CA THR A 632 0.29 14.57 22.44
C THR A 632 -0.55 14.70 21.17
N GLU A 633 -0.56 15.90 20.58
CA GLU A 633 -1.08 16.18 19.24
C GLU A 633 0.09 16.67 18.38
N SER A 634 0.36 15.96 17.29
CA SER A 634 1.41 16.31 16.32
C SER A 634 1.03 15.86 14.92
N GLU A 635 1.56 16.54 13.92
CA GLU A 635 1.39 16.15 12.51
C GLU A 635 2.40 15.05 12.10
N ASN A 636 3.30 14.69 13.01
CA ASN A 636 4.24 13.60 12.85
C ASN A 636 3.82 12.41 13.71
N GLY A 637 3.51 11.28 13.08
CA GLY A 637 3.09 10.05 13.77
C GLY A 637 4.11 9.46 14.75
N TYR A 638 5.38 9.90 14.72
CA TYR A 638 6.36 9.55 15.76
C TYR A 638 6.03 10.17 17.12
N PHE A 639 5.35 11.32 17.10
CA PHE A 639 5.10 12.18 18.25
C PHE A 639 3.62 12.33 18.57
N ASP A 640 2.75 11.95 17.64
CA ASP A 640 1.30 12.07 17.79
C ASP A 640 0.70 10.98 18.66
N ALA A 641 -0.42 11.31 19.32
CA ALA A 641 -1.27 10.43 20.09
C ALA A 641 -0.55 9.58 21.17
N LYS A 642 0.53 10.11 21.75
CA LYS A 642 1.25 9.52 22.88
C LYS A 642 0.54 9.89 24.18
N GLU A 643 0.07 8.89 24.92
CA GLU A 643 -0.65 9.11 26.17
C GLU A 643 0.30 9.13 27.39
N LEU A 644 0.06 10.08 28.28
CA LEU A 644 0.77 10.31 29.53
C LEU A 644 -0.24 10.27 30.67
N VAL A 645 -0.04 9.39 31.66
CA VAL A 645 -1.03 9.15 32.71
C VAL A 645 -0.42 9.48 34.07
N PHE A 646 -1.07 10.38 34.81
CA PHE A 646 -0.62 10.87 36.12
C PHE A 646 -1.51 10.35 37.25
N GLY A 647 -2.80 10.15 36.97
CA GLY A 647 -3.80 9.71 37.94
C GLY A 647 -4.19 10.84 38.90
N ARG A 648 -4.38 10.50 40.18
CA ARG A 648 -4.66 11.47 41.24
C ARG A 648 -3.41 12.27 41.60
N ILE A 649 -3.55 13.60 41.69
CA ILE A 649 -2.51 14.53 42.14
C ILE A 649 -3.03 15.31 43.35
N ALA A 650 -2.45 15.07 44.53
CA ALA A 650 -2.82 15.74 45.77
C ALA A 650 -2.44 17.22 45.77
N ALA A 651 -3.05 17.98 46.68
CA ALA A 651 -2.71 19.38 46.89
C ALA A 651 -1.22 19.51 47.31
N GLY A 652 -0.47 20.36 46.61
CA GLY A 652 0.97 20.55 46.80
C GLY A 652 1.86 19.46 46.17
N GLU A 653 1.28 18.39 45.62
CA GLU A 653 2.01 17.30 44.99
C GLU A 653 2.42 17.66 43.55
N GLU A 654 3.57 17.13 43.12
CA GLU A 654 4.00 17.11 41.73
C GLU A 654 4.09 15.66 41.26
N LYS A 655 3.48 15.35 40.11
CA LYS A 655 3.60 14.05 39.45
C LYS A 655 4.21 14.18 38.06
N SER A 656 4.99 13.18 37.67
CA SER A 656 5.61 13.09 36.35
C SER A 656 5.09 11.88 35.58
N ALA A 657 4.80 12.06 34.30
CA ALA A 657 4.57 10.98 33.36
C ALA A 657 5.62 11.02 32.25
N LYS A 658 5.96 9.85 31.72
CA LYS A 658 6.97 9.66 30.68
C LYS A 658 6.41 8.84 29.54
N VAL A 659 6.80 9.16 28.31
CA VAL A 659 6.48 8.35 27.14
C VAL A 659 7.62 8.37 26.14
N GLN A 660 7.86 7.24 25.47
CA GLN A 660 8.84 7.17 24.42
C GLN A 660 8.26 7.68 23.10
N MET A 661 9.00 8.57 22.47
CA MET A 661 8.73 9.10 21.14
C MET A 661 9.33 8.16 20.07
N GLY A 662 8.71 8.13 18.89
CA GLY A 662 9.08 7.22 17.81
C GLY A 662 8.16 6.00 17.68
N TRP A 663 8.65 4.99 16.99
CA TRP A 663 7.95 3.71 16.79
C TRP A 663 8.59 2.63 17.63
N CYS A 664 7.75 1.81 18.25
CA CYS A 664 8.19 0.71 19.10
C CYS A 664 8.34 -0.56 18.26
N GLU A 665 9.52 -1.15 18.31
CA GLU A 665 9.89 -2.38 17.63
C GLU A 665 10.50 -3.39 18.61
N ILE A 666 10.58 -4.64 18.19
CA ILE A 666 11.24 -5.70 18.96
C ILE A 666 12.66 -5.85 18.43
N GLU A 667 13.64 -5.65 19.31
CA GLU A 667 15.06 -5.68 18.94
C GLU A 667 15.45 -7.05 18.35
N GLY A 668 16.08 -7.04 17.17
CA GLY A 668 16.52 -8.24 16.47
C GLY A 668 15.41 -8.99 15.71
N GLN A 669 14.15 -8.57 15.81
CA GLN A 669 13.06 -9.13 15.01
C GLN A 669 13.01 -8.43 13.65
N LYS A 670 13.31 -9.17 12.59
CA LYS A 670 13.17 -8.63 11.23
C LYS A 670 11.70 -8.60 10.83
N TYR A 671 11.28 -7.50 10.21
CA TYR A 671 9.95 -7.40 9.61
C TYR A 671 9.76 -8.54 8.60
N ALA A 672 8.60 -9.21 8.67
CA ALA A 672 8.25 -10.34 7.82
C ALA A 672 9.15 -11.59 7.97
N SER A 673 9.68 -11.86 9.17
CA SER A 673 10.39 -13.12 9.42
C SER A 673 9.44 -14.30 9.65
N ILE A 674 9.82 -15.50 9.19
CA ILE A 674 9.14 -16.76 9.56
C ILE A 674 9.52 -17.22 10.97
N HIS A 675 10.60 -16.66 11.53
CA HIS A 675 11.06 -17.01 12.86
C HIS A 675 10.25 -16.22 13.89
N GLY A 676 9.74 -16.94 14.89
CA GLY A 676 9.07 -16.32 16.03
C GLY A 676 9.99 -15.37 16.77
N ARG A 677 9.38 -14.49 17.57
CA ARG A 677 10.08 -13.51 18.40
C ARG A 677 11.25 -14.15 19.17
N PRO A 678 12.46 -13.54 19.16
CA PRO A 678 13.54 -14.02 20.01
C PRO A 678 13.13 -13.95 21.49
N LYS A 679 13.34 -15.03 22.25
CA LYS A 679 12.78 -15.20 23.61
C LYS A 679 13.11 -14.07 24.58
N ASP A 680 14.26 -13.41 24.42
CA ASP A 680 14.74 -12.33 25.30
C ASP A 680 14.72 -10.94 24.63
N ALA A 681 14.06 -10.80 23.47
CA ALA A 681 14.06 -9.55 22.72
C ALA A 681 13.31 -8.44 23.45
N LYS A 682 13.97 -7.30 23.64
CA LYS A 682 13.40 -6.11 24.27
C LYS A 682 12.57 -5.33 23.27
N ARG A 683 11.46 -4.74 23.73
CA ARG A 683 10.76 -3.69 22.99
C ARG A 683 11.50 -2.38 23.19
N VAL A 684 11.81 -1.70 22.10
CA VAL A 684 12.51 -0.42 22.08
C VAL A 684 11.77 0.53 21.16
N CYS A 685 11.63 1.78 21.57
CA CYS A 685 11.00 2.80 20.73
C CYS A 685 12.07 3.79 20.28
N LYS A 686 12.17 4.00 18.97
CA LYS A 686 13.22 4.82 18.36
C LYS A 686 12.63 5.65 17.22
N ILE A 687 13.28 6.76 16.91
CA ILE A 687 13.03 7.45 15.64
C ILE A 687 13.53 6.53 14.51
N PRO A 688 12.75 6.26 13.45
CA PRO A 688 13.21 5.42 12.35
C PRO A 688 14.53 5.92 11.75
N MET A 689 15.39 4.99 11.34
CA MET A 689 16.72 5.31 10.80
C MET A 689 16.66 6.10 9.49
N ASP A 690 15.59 5.93 8.74
CA ASP A 690 15.33 6.63 7.48
C ASP A 690 14.62 7.98 7.65
N ALA A 691 14.32 8.42 8.88
CA ALA A 691 13.66 9.70 9.13
C ALA A 691 14.46 10.88 8.53
N ALA A 692 13.73 11.81 7.89
CA ALA A 692 14.30 13.01 7.28
C ALA A 692 14.58 14.11 8.32
N ASP A 693 15.44 15.07 7.95
CA ASP A 693 15.61 16.29 8.74
C ASP A 693 14.28 17.05 8.82
N ARG A 694 13.81 17.31 10.03
CA ARG A 694 12.53 18.01 10.27
C ARG A 694 12.41 18.59 11.66
N SER A 695 11.59 19.63 11.80
CA SER A 695 11.18 20.21 13.07
C SER A 695 9.67 20.10 13.19
N ASP A 696 9.18 19.54 14.30
CA ASP A 696 7.78 19.27 14.52
C ASP A 696 7.25 20.05 15.72
N GLY A 697 5.97 20.40 15.68
CA GLY A 697 5.23 20.89 16.83
C GLY A 697 4.56 19.73 17.54
N VAL A 698 4.68 19.69 18.87
CA VAL A 698 3.98 18.73 19.72
C VAL A 698 3.23 19.50 20.80
N SER A 699 1.90 19.49 20.74
CA SER A 699 1.04 20.05 21.77
C SER A 699 0.64 18.95 22.75
N ILE A 700 0.75 19.19 24.06
CA ILE A 700 0.35 18.26 25.12
C ILE A 700 -0.97 18.74 25.69
N LYS A 701 -2.05 18.03 25.38
CA LYS A 701 -3.41 18.35 25.83
C LYS A 701 -3.77 17.49 27.04
N PHE A 702 -4.26 18.13 28.09
CA PHE A 702 -4.62 17.46 29.33
C PHE A 702 -6.12 17.21 29.44
N GLU A 703 -6.48 16.20 30.23
CA GLU A 703 -7.83 15.95 30.71
C GLU A 703 -7.78 15.58 32.19
N SER A 704 -8.83 15.92 32.94
CA SER A 704 -8.98 15.56 34.36
C SER A 704 -10.45 15.37 34.72
N GLU A 705 -10.72 14.62 35.78
CA GLU A 705 -12.08 14.36 36.28
C GLU A 705 -12.41 15.25 37.48
N GLY A 706 -13.58 15.90 37.46
CA GLY A 706 -14.13 16.62 38.61
C GLY A 706 -13.50 17.99 38.95
N GLY A 707 -12.72 18.60 38.05
CA GLY A 707 -12.04 19.89 38.30
C GLY A 707 -11.43 20.55 37.06
N GLY A 708 -10.56 21.54 37.27
CA GLY A 708 -9.85 22.26 36.21
C GLY A 708 -8.72 21.45 35.58
N THR A 709 -8.54 21.65 34.28
CA THR A 709 -7.58 20.92 33.45
C THR A 709 -6.29 21.74 33.30
N PRO A 710 -5.09 21.13 33.41
CA PRO A 710 -3.84 21.85 33.17
C PRO A 710 -3.81 22.52 31.78
N ALA A 711 -3.13 23.67 31.69
CA ALA A 711 -2.97 24.37 30.42
C ALA A 711 -2.22 23.49 29.40
N THR A 712 -2.54 23.64 28.11
CA THR A 712 -1.80 22.99 27.03
C THR A 712 -0.34 23.45 27.06
N ALA A 713 0.58 22.50 27.00
CA ALA A 713 2.01 22.78 26.86
C ALA A 713 2.48 22.41 25.45
N GLU A 714 3.59 22.99 25.00
CA GLU A 714 4.14 22.71 23.67
C GLU A 714 5.64 22.42 23.76
N VAL A 715 6.11 21.52 22.90
CA VAL A 715 7.54 21.25 22.69
C VAL A 715 7.82 21.11 21.20
N ARG A 716 9.05 21.45 20.81
CA ARG A 716 9.50 21.45 19.41
C ARG A 716 10.66 20.48 19.20
N PRO A 717 10.38 19.18 19.05
CA PRO A 717 11.41 18.22 18.69
C PRO A 717 11.94 18.47 17.27
N THR A 718 13.25 18.30 17.10
CA THR A 718 13.93 18.32 15.80
C THR A 718 14.62 16.99 15.57
N ILE A 719 14.33 16.35 14.44
CA ILE A 719 14.99 15.13 14.00
C ILE A 719 16.15 15.51 13.06
N ARG A 720 17.32 14.92 13.29
CA ARG A 720 18.46 14.94 12.36
C ARG A 720 18.56 13.62 11.63
N ALA A 721 18.51 13.65 10.31
CA ALA A 721 18.69 12.49 9.46
C ALA A 721 20.11 11.92 9.59
N LEU A 722 20.22 10.60 9.46
CA LEU A 722 21.53 9.96 9.35
C LEU A 722 22.18 10.29 8.00
N PRO A 723 23.52 10.43 7.95
CA PRO A 723 24.26 10.46 6.68
C PRO A 723 23.92 9.24 5.84
N ARG A 724 23.69 9.43 4.53
CA ARG A 724 23.20 8.37 3.63
C ARG A 724 24.34 7.74 2.82
N PRO A 725 24.32 6.42 2.57
CA PRO A 725 25.18 5.79 1.58
C PRO A 725 24.76 6.21 0.17
N VAL A 726 25.68 6.10 -0.77
CA VAL A 726 25.38 6.27 -2.21
C VAL A 726 26.15 5.19 -2.94
N PHE A 727 25.47 4.36 -3.72
CA PHE A 727 26.09 3.21 -4.36
C PHE A 727 26.45 3.53 -5.81
N LYS A 728 27.76 3.54 -6.09
CA LYS A 728 28.30 3.50 -7.45
C LYS A 728 28.69 2.07 -7.78
N TYR A 729 28.44 1.64 -9.01
CA TYR A 729 28.78 0.29 -9.41
C TYR A 729 29.29 0.20 -10.84
N SER A 730 29.99 -0.91 -11.08
CA SER A 730 30.44 -1.36 -12.39
C SER A 730 30.10 -2.83 -12.51
N TYR A 731 29.80 -3.30 -13.71
CA TYR A 731 29.63 -4.71 -13.95
C TYR A 731 30.22 -5.17 -15.27
N GLN A 732 30.54 -6.46 -15.32
CA GLN A 732 30.99 -7.18 -16.50
C GLN A 732 30.08 -8.39 -16.70
N ILE A 733 29.64 -8.62 -17.95
CA ILE A 733 28.92 -9.82 -18.35
C ILE A 733 29.90 -10.75 -19.07
N VAL A 734 29.94 -12.02 -18.67
CA VAL A 734 30.91 -13.00 -19.20
C VAL A 734 30.23 -14.36 -19.35
N ASP A 735 30.36 -15.00 -20.51
CA ASP A 735 29.91 -16.38 -20.79
C ASP A 735 30.97 -17.43 -20.33
N ASP A 736 31.54 -17.23 -19.14
CA ASP A 736 32.59 -18.07 -18.58
C ASP A 736 32.09 -19.42 -18.02
N ARG A 737 30.77 -19.58 -17.89
CA ARG A 737 30.14 -20.79 -17.35
C ARG A 737 29.61 -21.66 -18.49
N SER A 738 30.45 -22.55 -19.01
CA SER A 738 30.07 -23.43 -20.14
C SER A 738 29.62 -22.69 -21.41
N GLY A 739 29.96 -21.40 -21.55
CA GLY A 739 29.86 -20.65 -22.80
C GLY A 739 31.12 -20.81 -23.66
N ASN A 740 31.13 -20.17 -24.82
CA ASN A 740 32.24 -20.29 -25.78
C ASN A 740 33.40 -19.30 -25.48
N GLY A 741 33.21 -18.39 -24.55
CA GLY A 741 34.17 -17.40 -24.09
C GLY A 741 34.38 -16.24 -25.06
N ASP A 742 33.42 -15.91 -25.92
CA ASP A 742 33.57 -14.87 -26.95
C ASP A 742 33.04 -13.49 -26.56
N GLY A 743 32.53 -13.35 -25.33
CA GLY A 743 31.99 -12.11 -24.79
C GLY A 743 30.65 -11.70 -25.38
N ARG A 744 30.01 -12.54 -26.20
CA ARG A 744 28.67 -12.31 -26.72
C ARG A 744 27.77 -13.36 -26.10
N VAL A 745 26.66 -12.95 -25.50
CA VAL A 745 25.76 -13.94 -24.90
C VAL A 745 24.94 -14.62 -25.98
N GLN A 746 24.85 -15.95 -25.94
CA GLN A 746 24.08 -16.76 -26.88
C GLN A 746 23.05 -17.63 -26.17
N ARG A 747 22.06 -18.08 -26.94
CA ARG A 747 21.04 -19.02 -26.43
C ARG A 747 21.69 -20.37 -26.12
N GLY A 748 21.45 -20.87 -24.92
CA GLY A 748 21.99 -22.11 -24.38
C GLY A 748 23.25 -21.94 -23.54
N GLU A 749 23.74 -20.71 -23.36
CA GLU A 749 24.93 -20.44 -22.53
C GLU A 749 24.56 -20.14 -21.08
N LYS A 750 25.54 -20.36 -20.18
CA LYS A 750 25.46 -19.86 -18.81
C LYS A 750 26.44 -18.71 -18.66
N VAL A 751 25.98 -17.69 -17.95
CA VAL A 751 26.59 -16.38 -17.92
C VAL A 751 26.81 -15.96 -16.47
N SER A 752 27.93 -15.28 -16.23
CA SER A 752 28.22 -14.60 -14.98
C SER A 752 28.11 -13.09 -15.19
N MET A 753 27.55 -12.39 -14.19
CA MET A 753 27.60 -10.93 -14.11
C MET A 753 28.38 -10.54 -12.85
N TYR A 754 29.62 -10.11 -13.06
CA TYR A 754 30.50 -9.64 -12.00
C TYR A 754 30.21 -8.19 -11.67
N LEU A 755 29.71 -7.92 -10.47
CA LEU A 755 29.37 -6.57 -10.00
C LEU A 755 30.42 -6.11 -8.97
N THR A 756 30.96 -4.91 -9.17
CA THR A 756 31.71 -4.16 -8.16
C THR A 756 30.85 -3.00 -7.67
N VAL A 757 30.61 -2.91 -6.36
CA VAL A 757 29.86 -1.83 -5.72
C VAL A 757 30.79 -1.03 -4.82
N LYS A 758 30.74 0.29 -4.89
CA LYS A 758 31.43 1.23 -4.01
C LYS A 758 30.43 2.14 -3.31
N ASN A 759 30.53 2.26 -2.00
CA ASN A 759 29.82 3.30 -1.26
C ASN A 759 30.60 4.62 -1.39
N VAL A 760 30.02 5.60 -2.08
CA VAL A 760 30.57 6.97 -2.23
C VAL A 760 29.78 8.01 -1.44
N GLY A 761 28.77 7.58 -0.69
CA GLY A 761 28.00 8.45 0.19
C GLY A 761 28.80 8.89 1.40
N THR A 762 28.23 9.82 2.16
CA THR A 762 28.83 10.32 3.41
C THR A 762 28.53 9.41 4.60
N GLY A 763 27.51 8.54 4.49
CA GLY A 763 27.12 7.59 5.50
C GLY A 763 27.54 6.16 5.21
N ARG A 764 27.60 5.35 6.26
CA ARG A 764 27.68 3.89 6.12
C ARG A 764 26.31 3.33 5.70
N SER A 765 26.33 2.17 5.07
CA SER A 765 25.14 1.36 4.89
C SER A 765 24.93 0.43 6.11
N TYR A 766 23.73 -0.15 6.24
CA TYR A 766 23.31 -1.08 7.28
C TYR A 766 22.88 -2.39 6.62
N GLU A 767 21.59 -2.77 6.63
CA GLU A 767 21.10 -3.93 5.87
C GLU A 767 21.09 -3.62 4.36
N THR A 768 22.16 -4.02 3.66
CA THR A 768 22.39 -3.67 2.25
C THR A 768 22.54 -4.90 1.37
N GLN A 769 21.94 -4.86 0.18
CA GLN A 769 21.95 -5.99 -0.75
C GLN A 769 22.18 -5.56 -2.18
N ALA A 770 22.81 -6.47 -2.95
CA ALA A 770 22.86 -6.43 -4.40
C ALA A 770 21.99 -7.55 -4.98
N ASN A 771 21.09 -7.20 -5.91
CA ASN A 771 20.08 -8.09 -6.45
C ASN A 771 20.00 -7.98 -7.98
N ILE A 772 19.73 -9.10 -8.66
CA ILE A 772 19.17 -9.12 -10.01
C ILE A 772 17.78 -9.78 -10.01
N THR A 773 16.87 -9.22 -10.80
CA THR A 773 15.52 -9.76 -11.05
C THR A 773 15.34 -10.02 -12.55
N ASN A 774 14.77 -11.17 -12.92
CA ASN A 774 14.46 -11.50 -14.31
C ASN A 774 13.34 -10.56 -14.84
N MET A 775 13.57 -9.92 -15.99
CA MET A 775 12.60 -9.09 -16.71
C MET A 775 12.29 -9.57 -18.13
N SER A 776 12.82 -10.72 -18.56
CA SER A 776 12.66 -11.27 -19.92
C SER A 776 11.48 -12.23 -20.06
N GLY A 777 10.80 -12.56 -18.96
CA GLY A 777 9.84 -13.66 -18.94
C GLY A 777 10.54 -15.01 -18.95
N ASP A 778 9.97 -15.98 -19.68
CA ASP A 778 10.48 -17.35 -19.71
C ASP A 778 11.79 -17.44 -20.52
N GLY A 779 12.77 -18.18 -19.98
CA GLY A 779 14.02 -18.50 -20.66
C GLY A 779 15.26 -17.74 -20.15
N LEU A 780 15.15 -17.02 -19.03
CA LEU A 780 16.29 -16.44 -18.31
C LEU A 780 16.31 -16.95 -16.86
N LEU A 781 17.18 -17.91 -16.57
CA LEU A 781 17.13 -18.66 -15.32
C LEU A 781 18.17 -18.14 -14.33
N LEU A 782 17.75 -17.56 -13.20
CA LEU A 782 18.67 -17.05 -12.18
C LEU A 782 19.14 -18.16 -11.24
N ASP A 783 20.47 -18.39 -11.19
CA ASP A 783 21.13 -19.32 -10.27
C ASP A 783 21.53 -18.62 -8.96
N ALA A 784 22.19 -17.46 -9.07
CA ALA A 784 22.63 -16.64 -7.95
C ALA A 784 22.24 -15.18 -8.21
N GLY A 785 21.14 -14.74 -7.61
CA GLY A 785 20.51 -13.44 -7.89
C GLY A 785 20.57 -12.43 -6.74
N ARG A 786 21.01 -12.81 -5.55
CA ARG A 786 21.01 -11.94 -4.35
C ARG A 786 22.27 -12.13 -3.53
N PHE A 787 22.87 -11.02 -3.09
CA PHE A 787 24.04 -11.01 -2.21
C PHE A 787 23.90 -9.97 -1.10
N ASP A 788 24.30 -10.36 0.12
CA ASP A 788 24.47 -9.45 1.25
C ASP A 788 25.79 -8.68 1.09
N ILE A 789 25.70 -7.36 1.10
CA ILE A 789 26.83 -6.43 1.06
C ILE A 789 26.68 -5.37 2.17
N SER A 790 26.10 -5.77 3.30
CA SER A 790 25.78 -4.90 4.44
C SER A 790 27.01 -4.20 5.05
N ASN A 791 26.74 -3.14 5.80
CA ASN A 791 27.73 -2.40 6.60
C ASN A 791 28.89 -1.80 5.80
N MET A 792 28.67 -1.36 4.56
CA MET A 792 29.67 -0.66 3.75
C MET A 792 29.91 0.75 4.28
N LYS A 793 31.12 1.03 4.77
CA LYS A 793 31.53 2.38 5.17
C LYS A 793 31.74 3.27 3.93
N PRO A 794 31.74 4.61 4.06
CA PRO A 794 32.17 5.50 2.99
C PRO A 794 33.53 5.08 2.42
N GLY A 795 33.60 4.88 1.11
CA GLY A 795 34.79 4.42 0.38
C GLY A 795 34.91 2.90 0.24
N ASP A 796 34.18 2.10 1.01
CA ASP A 796 34.24 0.63 0.93
C ASP A 796 33.80 0.13 -0.44
N VAL A 797 34.45 -0.95 -0.88
CA VAL A 797 34.13 -1.69 -2.10
C VAL A 797 33.72 -3.12 -1.76
N ARG A 798 32.72 -3.65 -2.47
CA ARG A 798 32.30 -5.06 -2.42
C ARG A 798 32.20 -5.60 -3.84
N LYS A 799 32.55 -6.88 -4.03
CA LYS A 799 32.49 -7.55 -5.34
C LYS A 799 31.64 -8.81 -5.19
N VAL A 800 30.69 -8.99 -6.09
CA VAL A 800 29.78 -10.15 -6.12
C VAL A 800 29.65 -10.65 -7.56
N ALA A 801 29.26 -11.91 -7.73
CA ALA A 801 29.10 -12.52 -9.05
C ALA A 801 27.71 -13.14 -9.13
N PHE A 802 26.81 -12.49 -9.85
CA PHE A 802 25.54 -13.12 -10.20
C PHE A 802 25.76 -14.16 -11.27
N SER A 803 24.85 -15.12 -11.36
CA SER A 803 24.91 -16.11 -12.41
C SER A 803 23.52 -16.50 -12.89
N PHE A 804 23.39 -16.68 -14.19
CA PHE A 804 22.14 -17.02 -14.86
C PHE A 804 22.37 -17.77 -16.17
N ASP A 805 21.37 -18.53 -16.58
CA ASP A 805 21.37 -19.27 -17.85
C ASP A 805 20.46 -18.56 -18.86
N VAL A 806 20.93 -18.43 -20.11
CA VAL A 806 20.10 -17.99 -21.24
C VAL A 806 19.61 -19.24 -21.95
N ALA A 807 18.33 -19.56 -21.81
CA ALA A 807 17.78 -20.79 -22.35
C ALA A 807 17.68 -20.76 -23.88
N LYS A 808 17.60 -21.94 -24.50
CA LYS A 808 17.49 -22.08 -25.97
C LYS A 808 16.20 -21.50 -26.55
N ASP A 809 15.17 -21.45 -25.72
CA ASP A 809 13.80 -21.05 -26.01
C ASP A 809 13.48 -19.62 -25.55
N LEU A 810 14.46 -18.84 -25.09
CA LEU A 810 14.26 -17.40 -24.84
C LEU A 810 13.67 -16.75 -26.09
N ALA A 811 12.47 -16.18 -25.96
CA ALA A 811 11.71 -15.64 -27.09
C ALA A 811 12.38 -14.36 -27.64
N ASP A 812 12.78 -13.48 -26.73
CA ASP A 812 13.32 -12.17 -27.05
C ASP A 812 14.76 -12.25 -27.61
N ALA A 813 15.15 -11.19 -28.32
CA ALA A 813 16.51 -11.00 -28.82
C ALA A 813 17.45 -10.45 -27.74
N GLU A 814 16.93 -10.13 -26.56
CA GLU A 814 17.66 -9.59 -25.43
C GLU A 814 17.28 -10.36 -24.16
N ALA A 815 18.26 -10.70 -23.33
CA ALA A 815 18.04 -11.05 -21.94
C ALA A 815 18.06 -9.77 -21.10
N ILE A 816 16.96 -9.48 -20.41
CA ILE A 816 16.74 -8.29 -19.61
C ILE A 816 16.69 -8.67 -18.13
N VAL A 817 17.54 -8.02 -17.31
CA VAL A 817 17.50 -8.10 -15.84
C VAL A 817 17.37 -6.71 -15.23
N SER A 818 16.72 -6.60 -14.08
CA SER A 818 16.83 -5.41 -13.23
C SER A 818 17.94 -5.64 -12.22
N LEU A 819 19.03 -4.88 -12.31
CA LEU A 819 20.07 -4.80 -11.28
C LEU A 819 19.65 -3.78 -10.23
N SER A 820 19.81 -4.11 -8.96
CA SER A 820 19.62 -3.16 -7.87
C SER A 820 20.64 -3.34 -6.75
N VAL A 821 21.00 -2.23 -6.14
CA VAL A 821 21.80 -2.15 -4.91
C VAL A 821 21.03 -1.27 -3.95
N GLY A 822 20.60 -1.81 -2.81
CA GLY A 822 19.74 -1.07 -1.89
C GLY A 822 20.05 -1.32 -0.43
N ASP A 823 19.92 -0.27 0.37
CA ASP A 823 19.93 -0.28 1.83
C ASP A 823 18.50 -0.18 2.35
N ARG A 824 18.08 -1.17 3.13
CA ARG A 824 16.71 -1.26 3.61
C ARG A 824 16.44 -0.31 4.78
N ASP A 825 17.40 -0.20 5.72
CA ASP A 825 17.22 0.58 6.95
C ASP A 825 17.19 2.08 6.68
N LEU A 826 17.89 2.54 5.64
CA LEU A 826 17.91 3.93 5.21
C LEU A 826 17.06 4.20 3.96
N ASN A 827 16.39 3.19 3.40
CA ASN A 827 15.58 3.29 2.18
C ASN A 827 16.32 3.96 1.01
N GLU A 828 17.61 3.67 0.84
CA GLU A 828 18.42 4.16 -0.27
C GLU A 828 18.58 3.06 -1.31
N ILE A 829 18.17 3.29 -2.55
CA ILE A 829 18.24 2.28 -3.61
C ILE A 829 18.80 2.87 -4.90
N ALA A 830 19.67 2.10 -5.54
CA ALA A 830 20.09 2.30 -6.92
C ALA A 830 19.57 1.13 -7.74
N ARG A 831 18.94 1.41 -8.89
CA ARG A 831 18.39 0.39 -9.79
C ARG A 831 18.71 0.74 -11.24
N GLU A 832 18.85 -0.28 -12.07
CA GLU A 832 19.02 -0.15 -13.52
C GLU A 832 18.40 -1.36 -14.22
N LYS A 833 17.83 -1.14 -15.40
CA LYS A 833 17.48 -2.21 -16.33
C LYS A 833 18.67 -2.51 -17.24
N VAL A 834 19.22 -3.72 -17.13
CA VAL A 834 20.33 -4.20 -17.95
C VAL A 834 19.77 -5.04 -19.09
N LYS A 835 20.00 -4.59 -20.33
CA LYS A 835 19.66 -5.32 -21.56
C LYS A 835 20.91 -5.99 -22.12
N ILE A 836 20.85 -7.30 -22.26
CA ILE A 836 21.95 -8.15 -22.70
C ILE A 836 21.59 -8.70 -24.08
N PRO A 837 22.18 -8.19 -25.17
CA PRO A 837 21.90 -8.68 -26.51
C PRO A 837 22.27 -10.16 -26.65
N VAL A 838 21.38 -10.94 -27.26
CA VAL A 838 21.65 -12.31 -27.67
C VAL A 838 22.16 -12.29 -29.10
N GLU A 839 23.45 -12.54 -29.28
CA GLU A 839 24.15 -12.31 -30.55
C GLU A 839 24.76 -13.62 -31.11
N PRO A 840 25.02 -13.72 -32.42
CA PRO A 840 25.79 -14.83 -32.96
C PRO A 840 27.23 -14.86 -32.43
N ALA A 841 27.75 -16.07 -32.29
CA ALA A 841 29.11 -16.32 -31.83
C ALA A 841 30.16 -15.59 -32.68
N SER A 842 31.22 -15.14 -32.02
CA SER A 842 32.37 -14.46 -32.61
C SER A 842 33.60 -15.38 -32.61
N PRO A 843 34.26 -15.60 -33.75
CA PRO A 843 35.40 -16.50 -33.81
C PRO A 843 36.60 -15.94 -33.02
N ILE A 844 37.16 -16.74 -32.11
CA ILE A 844 38.39 -16.44 -31.39
C ILE A 844 39.54 -17.30 -31.93
N SER A 845 40.61 -16.65 -32.37
CA SER A 845 41.89 -17.32 -32.63
C SER A 845 42.68 -17.43 -31.32
N ALA A 846 43.06 -18.64 -30.92
CA ALA A 846 43.85 -18.85 -29.71
C ALA A 846 45.23 -18.19 -29.82
N LEU A 847 45.67 -17.55 -28.74
CA LEU A 847 46.99 -16.94 -28.59
C LEU A 847 47.55 -17.33 -27.22
N ASP A 848 48.86 -17.23 -27.06
CA ASP A 848 49.52 -17.39 -25.77
C ASP A 848 50.74 -16.46 -25.74
N GLU A 849 50.49 -15.17 -25.51
CA GLU A 849 51.53 -14.16 -25.53
C GLU A 849 51.33 -13.11 -24.44
N THR A 850 52.41 -12.40 -24.11
CA THR A 850 52.33 -11.22 -23.22
C THR A 850 52.40 -9.95 -24.05
N ARG A 851 51.47 -9.03 -23.80
CA ARG A 851 51.45 -7.67 -24.35
C ARG A 851 51.47 -6.65 -23.21
N LEU A 852 51.88 -5.42 -23.50
CA LEU A 852 51.83 -4.33 -22.53
C LEU A 852 50.65 -3.41 -22.84
N ALA A 853 49.99 -2.89 -21.81
CA ALA A 853 49.08 -1.76 -21.99
C ALA A 853 49.86 -0.57 -22.56
N GLY A 854 49.28 0.09 -23.56
CA GLY A 854 49.89 1.22 -24.26
C GLY A 854 50.15 2.42 -23.37
N THR A 855 50.69 3.50 -23.93
CA THR A 855 51.12 4.68 -23.17
C THR A 855 49.99 5.36 -22.40
N THR A 856 48.74 5.23 -22.87
CA THR A 856 47.52 5.74 -22.23
C THR A 856 46.83 4.73 -21.31
N GLY A 857 47.43 3.56 -21.09
CA GLY A 857 46.74 2.40 -20.52
C GLY A 857 45.85 1.69 -21.54
N ALA A 858 45.04 0.75 -21.07
CA ALA A 858 44.13 -0.03 -21.91
C ALA A 858 42.78 -0.26 -21.23
N LEU A 859 41.68 -0.16 -21.97
CA LEU A 859 40.33 -0.38 -21.46
C LEU A 859 39.95 -1.87 -21.50
N LEU A 860 39.39 -2.37 -20.40
CA LEU A 860 38.84 -3.72 -20.31
C LEU A 860 37.36 -3.68 -20.70
N LEU A 861 37.05 -4.34 -21.82
CA LEU A 861 35.71 -4.48 -22.40
C LEU A 861 35.11 -5.86 -22.09
N ASP A 862 33.79 -5.93 -21.97
CA ASP A 862 33.06 -7.20 -21.79
C ASP A 862 32.86 -7.99 -23.09
N ALA A 863 32.89 -7.31 -24.25
CA ALA A 863 32.72 -7.92 -25.57
C ALA A 863 33.73 -7.38 -26.61
N PRO A 864 34.03 -8.14 -27.70
CA PRO A 864 34.97 -7.72 -28.75
C PRO A 864 34.29 -6.79 -29.77
N LYS A 865 33.79 -5.64 -29.30
CA LYS A 865 33.18 -4.59 -30.14
C LYS A 865 33.44 -3.21 -29.56
N THR A 866 33.49 -2.19 -30.42
CA THR A 866 33.76 -0.80 -30.00
C THR A 866 32.66 -0.21 -29.13
N SER A 867 31.43 -0.71 -29.25
CA SER A 867 30.29 -0.33 -28.40
C SER A 867 30.17 -1.14 -27.11
N ALA A 868 31.12 -2.05 -26.83
CA ALA A 868 31.13 -2.86 -25.63
C ALA A 868 31.31 -1.98 -24.38
N ARG A 869 30.84 -2.49 -23.24
CA ARG A 869 30.96 -1.78 -21.97
C ARG A 869 32.37 -1.94 -21.45
N SER A 870 33.00 -0.84 -21.05
CA SER A 870 34.23 -0.89 -20.26
C SER A 870 33.92 -1.01 -18.78
N PHE A 871 34.59 -1.92 -18.09
CA PHE A 871 34.41 -2.11 -16.63
C PHE A 871 35.68 -1.79 -15.83
N GLY A 872 36.82 -1.66 -16.50
CA GLY A 872 38.09 -1.34 -15.87
C GLY A 872 39.09 -0.71 -16.83
N GLN A 873 40.13 -0.09 -16.27
CA GLN A 873 41.27 0.43 -17.02
C GLN A 873 42.57 -0.13 -16.45
N VAL A 874 43.38 -0.72 -17.33
CA VAL A 874 44.70 -1.22 -17.01
C VAL A 874 45.71 -0.06 -17.09
N PRO A 875 46.54 0.15 -16.05
CA PRO A 875 47.57 1.18 -16.07
C PRO A 875 48.58 0.98 -17.21
N SER A 876 49.08 2.10 -17.74
CA SER A 876 50.12 2.12 -18.78
C SER A 876 51.32 1.23 -18.44
N GLY A 877 51.80 0.46 -19.42
CA GLY A 877 52.95 -0.43 -19.26
C GLY A 877 52.69 -1.71 -18.46
N THR A 878 51.46 -1.99 -18.04
CA THR A 878 51.13 -3.25 -17.34
C THR A 878 51.18 -4.44 -18.30
N ALA A 879 51.83 -5.53 -17.89
CA ALA A 879 51.90 -6.78 -18.65
C ALA A 879 50.59 -7.57 -18.54
N MET A 880 50.05 -7.98 -19.69
CA MET A 880 48.78 -8.68 -19.83
C MET A 880 48.98 -9.98 -20.61
N HIS A 881 48.36 -11.06 -20.12
CA HIS A 881 48.36 -12.35 -20.80
C HIS A 881 47.24 -12.39 -21.83
N VAL A 882 47.60 -12.37 -23.12
CA VAL A 882 46.67 -12.48 -24.24
C VAL A 882 46.48 -13.96 -24.56
N ILE A 883 45.23 -14.41 -24.42
CA ILE A 883 44.82 -15.81 -24.58
C ILE A 883 44.05 -16.06 -25.89
N GLY A 884 43.71 -14.99 -26.62
CA GLY A 884 43.10 -15.09 -27.94
C GLY A 884 42.85 -13.75 -28.60
N ARG A 885 42.34 -13.78 -29.83
CA ARG A 885 41.99 -12.58 -30.61
C ARG A 885 40.69 -12.80 -31.38
N SER A 886 39.81 -11.81 -31.35
CA SER A 886 38.62 -11.72 -32.19
C SER A 886 38.62 -10.37 -32.91
N GLY A 887 38.77 -10.41 -34.25
CA GLY A 887 38.88 -9.20 -35.07
C GLY A 887 40.02 -8.28 -34.61
N SER A 888 39.68 -7.04 -34.27
CA SER A 888 40.60 -6.01 -33.77
C SER A 888 40.73 -5.97 -32.23
N PHE A 889 40.30 -7.02 -31.55
CA PHE A 889 40.28 -7.10 -30.09
C PHE A 889 41.05 -8.33 -29.58
N ASP A 890 41.93 -8.12 -28.61
CA ASP A 890 42.66 -9.15 -27.90
C ASP A 890 41.89 -9.58 -26.66
N LYS A 891 41.68 -10.89 -26.51
CA LYS A 891 41.14 -11.51 -25.31
C LYS A 891 42.28 -11.66 -24.30
N VAL A 892 42.14 -11.02 -23.14
CA VAL A 892 43.14 -11.03 -22.06
C VAL A 892 42.61 -11.77 -20.85
N GLN A 893 43.48 -12.53 -20.17
CA GLN A 893 43.15 -13.14 -18.88
C GLN A 893 43.13 -12.07 -17.80
N VAL A 894 42.05 -12.02 -17.00
CA VAL A 894 41.90 -11.09 -15.88
C VAL A 894 42.25 -11.78 -14.55
N ASP A 895 41.75 -13.00 -14.35
CA ASP A 895 42.11 -13.89 -13.24
C ASP A 895 41.75 -15.34 -13.62
N ASP A 896 41.87 -16.31 -12.71
CA ASP A 896 41.68 -17.74 -13.00
C ASP A 896 40.33 -18.12 -13.66
N ALA A 897 39.29 -17.31 -13.46
CA ALA A 897 37.94 -17.56 -13.99
C ALA A 897 37.49 -16.52 -15.03
N ARG A 898 38.10 -15.33 -15.04
CA ARG A 898 37.63 -14.18 -15.85
C ARG A 898 38.61 -13.80 -16.94
N TYR A 899 38.03 -13.33 -18.04
CA TYR A 899 38.75 -12.71 -19.15
C TYR A 899 38.11 -11.37 -19.50
N ALA A 900 38.76 -10.58 -20.35
CA ALA A 900 38.22 -9.35 -20.93
C ALA A 900 38.70 -9.18 -22.37
N PHE A 901 38.16 -8.19 -23.08
CA PHE A 901 38.66 -7.76 -24.38
C PHE A 901 39.32 -6.40 -24.30
N VAL A 902 40.38 -6.22 -25.08
CA VAL A 902 41.11 -4.96 -25.20
C VAL A 902 41.28 -4.68 -26.68
N ALA A 903 41.11 -3.43 -27.13
CA ALA A 903 41.41 -3.08 -28.51
C ALA A 903 42.89 -3.33 -28.79
N SER A 904 43.24 -4.08 -29.83
CA SER A 904 44.64 -4.41 -30.14
C SER A 904 45.50 -3.15 -30.36
N SER A 905 44.88 -2.04 -30.77
CA SER A 905 45.54 -0.73 -30.91
C SER A 905 45.96 -0.09 -29.57
N GLU A 906 45.39 -0.53 -28.45
CA GLU A 906 45.76 -0.08 -27.09
C GLU A 906 46.89 -0.93 -26.50
N LEU A 907 47.36 -1.94 -27.23
CA LEU A 907 48.43 -2.84 -26.80
C LEU A 907 49.74 -2.53 -27.51
N ALA A 908 50.83 -2.61 -26.75
CA ALA A 908 52.19 -2.57 -27.28
C ALA A 908 52.84 -3.96 -27.19
N ALA A 909 53.80 -4.21 -28.08
CA ALA A 909 54.69 -5.36 -27.91
C ALA A 909 55.46 -5.20 -26.60
N GLY A 910 55.59 -6.29 -25.85
CA GLY A 910 56.40 -6.29 -24.64
C GLY A 910 56.83 -7.67 -24.22
N SER A 911 57.77 -7.71 -23.29
CA SER A 911 58.30 -8.92 -22.69
C SER A 911 58.28 -8.75 -21.17
N GLY A 912 57.83 -9.78 -20.46
CA GLY A 912 57.59 -9.73 -19.02
C GLY A 912 56.63 -10.83 -18.60
N LYS A 913 56.53 -11.10 -17.29
CA LYS A 913 55.57 -12.06 -16.76
C LYS A 913 54.29 -11.32 -16.37
N ALA A 914 53.19 -11.60 -17.06
CA ALA A 914 51.88 -11.11 -16.64
C ALA A 914 51.54 -11.60 -15.22
N ALA A 915 50.89 -10.76 -14.43
CA ALA A 915 50.42 -11.15 -13.10
C ALA A 915 49.30 -12.19 -13.22
N ALA A 916 49.22 -13.13 -12.27
CA ALA A 916 48.13 -14.13 -12.25
C ALA A 916 46.75 -13.48 -12.12
N LYS A 917 46.67 -12.32 -11.45
CA LYS A 917 45.50 -11.43 -11.46
C LYS A 917 45.92 -10.10 -12.05
N LEU A 918 45.27 -9.69 -13.12
CA LEU A 918 45.53 -8.44 -13.81
C LEU A 918 45.17 -7.26 -12.89
N PRO A 919 46.10 -6.36 -12.56
CA PRO A 919 45.75 -5.13 -11.85
C PRO A 919 45.07 -4.15 -12.81
N PHE A 920 43.92 -3.62 -12.39
CA PHE A 920 43.19 -2.59 -13.12
C PHE A 920 42.39 -1.72 -12.14
N ASP A 921 42.09 -0.49 -12.54
CA ASP A 921 41.21 0.42 -11.83
C ASP A 921 39.76 0.15 -12.27
N ASP A 922 38.84 -0.08 -11.32
CA ASP A 922 37.42 -0.27 -11.62
C ASP A 922 36.81 1.03 -12.19
N LEU A 923 36.12 0.94 -13.33
CA LEU A 923 35.40 2.07 -13.95
C LEU A 923 33.93 2.05 -13.52
N TYR A 924 33.59 2.89 -12.53
CA TYR A 924 32.23 3.04 -12.01
C TYR A 924 31.37 3.92 -12.92
N MET A 925 30.83 3.33 -13.98
CA MET A 925 30.04 4.07 -14.99
C MET A 925 28.55 4.20 -14.62
N LEU A 926 28.10 3.53 -13.56
CA LEU A 926 26.67 3.43 -13.22
C LEU A 926 26.41 3.88 -11.79
N SER A 927 25.56 4.88 -11.67
CA SER A 927 24.89 5.26 -10.44
C SER A 927 23.72 6.17 -10.76
N PRO A 928 22.66 6.16 -9.94
CA PRO A 928 21.71 7.26 -9.90
C PRO A 928 22.45 8.60 -9.78
N PRO A 929 21.91 9.67 -10.35
CA PRO A 929 22.54 10.98 -10.28
C PRO A 929 22.65 11.43 -8.82
N GLU A 930 23.80 11.95 -8.40
CA GLU A 930 23.92 12.53 -7.06
C GLU A 930 23.12 13.83 -7.02
N LEU A 931 22.18 13.96 -6.09
CA LEU A 931 21.39 15.17 -5.87
C LEU A 931 21.71 15.76 -4.49
N LYS A 932 22.38 16.92 -4.48
CA LYS A 932 22.64 17.71 -3.27
C LYS A 932 21.68 18.88 -3.20
N ILE A 933 21.05 19.04 -2.04
CA ILE A 933 20.21 20.18 -1.70
C ILE A 933 20.95 20.97 -0.62
N ASP A 934 20.97 22.29 -0.74
CA ASP A 934 21.50 23.16 0.30
C ASP A 934 20.66 23.05 1.58
N ALA A 935 21.30 23.25 2.74
CA ALA A 935 20.62 23.18 4.03
C ALA A 935 19.46 24.19 4.08
N SER A 936 18.23 23.68 4.16
CA SER A 936 17.02 24.48 4.29
C SER A 936 16.70 24.76 5.75
N GLN A 937 16.07 25.91 6.04
CA GLN A 937 15.43 26.12 7.33
C GLN A 937 14.33 25.06 7.54
N LEU A 938 14.38 24.33 8.66
CA LEU A 938 13.37 23.30 8.99
C LEU A 938 12.03 23.93 9.40
N SER A 939 12.04 25.21 9.79
CA SER A 939 10.86 26.00 10.11
C SER A 939 11.01 27.46 9.67
N THR A 940 9.93 28.08 9.21
CA THR A 940 9.88 29.50 8.80
C THR A 940 8.49 30.09 9.05
N SER A 941 8.35 31.42 9.12
CA SER A 941 7.04 32.08 9.06
C SER A 941 6.66 32.52 7.64
N ALA A 942 7.63 32.55 6.72
CA ALA A 942 7.44 32.97 5.34
C ALA A 942 6.44 32.08 4.59
N SER A 943 5.72 32.67 3.62
CA SER A 943 4.80 31.93 2.74
C SER A 943 5.47 31.15 1.62
N SER A 944 6.79 31.22 1.52
CA SER A 944 7.61 30.45 0.58
C SER A 944 9.00 30.19 1.16
N VAL A 945 9.68 29.20 0.59
CA VAL A 945 11.09 28.91 0.85
C VAL A 945 11.83 28.71 -0.46
N THR A 946 13.02 29.30 -0.58
CA THR A 946 13.89 29.06 -1.73
C THR A 946 14.65 27.75 -1.53
N ILE A 947 14.47 26.80 -2.44
CA ILE A 947 15.23 25.55 -2.47
C ILE A 947 16.29 25.65 -3.56
N ARG A 948 17.53 25.36 -3.18
CA ARG A 948 18.69 25.33 -4.08
C ARG A 948 19.31 23.95 -4.07
N GLY A 949 19.80 23.53 -5.22
CA GLY A 949 20.51 22.27 -5.30
C GLY A 949 21.23 22.07 -6.62
N LYS A 950 22.02 21.00 -6.65
CA LYS A 950 22.79 20.58 -7.82
C LYS A 950 22.72 19.06 -7.95
N ALA A 951 22.37 18.61 -9.15
CA ALA A 951 22.53 17.23 -9.56
C ALA A 951 23.82 17.05 -10.37
N THR A 952 24.51 15.93 -10.14
CA THR A 952 25.69 15.52 -10.91
C THR A 952 25.64 14.03 -11.20
N GLY A 953 25.89 13.64 -12.45
CA GLY A 953 25.84 12.25 -12.91
C GLY A 953 27.12 11.80 -13.60
N ALA A 954 27.33 10.48 -13.68
CA ALA A 954 28.33 9.93 -14.59
C ALA A 954 27.84 10.03 -16.04
N ASN A 955 26.52 9.93 -16.24
CA ASN A 955 25.82 10.06 -17.50
C ASN A 955 25.17 11.43 -17.64
N LYS A 956 24.44 11.61 -18.75
CA LYS A 956 23.67 12.81 -18.99
C LYS A 956 22.51 12.91 -18.00
N ILE A 957 22.43 13.99 -17.24
CA ILE A 957 21.23 14.36 -16.51
C ILE A 957 20.18 14.76 -17.55
N ALA A 958 19.01 14.11 -17.54
CA ALA A 958 17.90 14.42 -18.43
C ALA A 958 17.12 15.64 -17.93
N ASP A 959 16.72 15.63 -16.66
CA ASP A 959 15.91 16.69 -16.05
C ASP A 959 15.98 16.72 -14.52
N LEU A 960 15.50 17.85 -13.97
CA LEU A 960 15.24 18.10 -12.57
C LEU A 960 13.77 18.49 -12.42
N TYR A 961 13.11 18.00 -11.38
CA TYR A 961 11.74 18.43 -11.06
C TYR A 961 11.47 18.31 -9.58
N GLY A 962 10.45 19.00 -9.09
CA GLY A 962 10.09 18.93 -7.69
C GLY A 962 8.63 19.14 -7.42
N PHE A 963 8.21 18.59 -6.30
CA PHE A 963 6.84 18.59 -5.82
C PHE A 963 6.78 19.16 -4.42
N VAL A 964 5.65 19.75 -4.08
CA VAL A 964 5.22 19.94 -2.69
C VAL A 964 3.96 19.12 -2.52
N GLY A 965 4.06 18.09 -1.69
CA GLY A 965 3.13 16.96 -1.74
C GLY A 965 3.12 16.32 -3.13
N SER A 966 1.98 16.33 -3.81
CA SER A 966 1.73 15.81 -5.15
C SER A 966 1.68 16.90 -6.22
N ARG A 967 1.72 18.19 -5.84
CA ARG A 967 1.73 19.30 -6.80
C ARG A 967 3.14 19.52 -7.32
N LYS A 968 3.35 19.33 -8.62
CA LYS A 968 4.62 19.68 -9.27
C LYS A 968 4.79 21.21 -9.25
N VAL A 969 5.86 21.68 -8.63
CA VAL A 969 6.16 23.11 -8.48
C VAL A 969 7.26 23.58 -9.43
N PHE A 970 8.10 22.68 -9.94
CA PHE A 970 9.02 23.00 -11.03
C PHE A 970 9.41 21.79 -11.88
N TYR A 971 9.84 22.08 -13.10
CA TYR A 971 10.46 21.16 -14.03
C TYR A 971 11.54 21.91 -14.82
N GLN A 972 12.70 21.28 -15.01
CA GLN A 972 13.84 21.82 -15.73
C GLN A 972 14.50 20.72 -16.56
N SER A 973 14.40 20.81 -17.88
CA SER A 973 15.13 19.93 -18.81
C SER A 973 16.60 20.32 -18.87
N ASN A 974 17.49 19.33 -18.84
CA ASN A 974 18.92 19.53 -19.05
C ASN A 974 19.35 19.15 -20.49
N LYS A 975 18.39 18.93 -21.41
CA LYS A 975 18.69 18.62 -22.83
C LYS A 975 19.55 19.67 -23.52
N LYS A 976 19.34 20.96 -23.19
CA LYS A 976 20.07 22.13 -23.70
C LYS A 976 20.96 22.78 -22.62
N GLY A 977 21.25 22.08 -21.52
CA GLY A 977 22.08 22.61 -20.44
C GLY A 977 23.54 22.81 -20.86
N ALA A 978 24.23 23.74 -20.18
CA ALA A 978 25.64 24.03 -20.44
C ALA A 978 26.56 22.82 -20.14
N ASP A 979 26.20 22.02 -19.14
CA ASP A 979 26.87 20.77 -18.78
C ASP A 979 25.86 19.61 -18.89
N PRO A 980 26.06 18.63 -19.80
CA PRO A 980 25.15 17.49 -19.90
C PRO A 980 25.15 16.63 -18.63
N LYS A 981 26.21 16.65 -17.81
CA LYS A 981 26.38 15.81 -16.62
C LYS A 981 26.06 16.51 -15.30
N ALA A 982 25.72 17.80 -15.34
CA ALA A 982 25.37 18.55 -14.15
C ALA A 982 24.25 19.56 -14.42
N ALA A 983 23.32 19.67 -13.48
CA ALA A 983 22.26 20.66 -13.54
C ALA A 983 22.05 21.26 -12.15
N SER A 984 22.02 22.59 -12.07
CA SER A 984 21.66 23.32 -10.85
C SER A 984 20.26 23.88 -11.00
N PHE A 985 19.57 24.03 -9.88
CA PHE A 985 18.27 24.68 -9.81
C PHE A 985 18.18 25.58 -8.58
N GLU A 986 17.36 26.62 -8.71
CA GLU A 986 16.93 27.50 -7.63
C GLU A 986 15.45 27.78 -7.87
N VAL A 987 14.61 27.42 -6.90
CA VAL A 987 13.16 27.51 -7.02
C VAL A 987 12.56 28.04 -5.73
N ASP A 988 11.67 29.01 -5.85
CA ASP A 988 10.82 29.45 -4.74
C ASP A 988 9.61 28.53 -4.63
N VAL A 989 9.53 27.85 -3.49
CA VAL A 989 8.51 26.85 -3.21
C VAL A 989 7.46 27.47 -2.30
N PRO A 990 6.18 27.54 -2.69
CA PRO A 990 5.12 28.06 -1.83
C PRO A 990 4.87 27.11 -0.65
N LEU A 991 4.65 27.68 0.53
CA LEU A 991 4.37 26.97 1.77
C LEU A 991 2.95 27.25 2.28
N LYS A 992 2.21 26.20 2.57
CA LYS A 992 0.97 26.27 3.34
C LYS A 992 1.28 26.35 4.84
N PRO A 993 0.38 26.88 5.68
CA PRO A 993 0.50 26.79 7.13
C PRO A 993 0.75 25.33 7.58
N GLY A 994 1.59 25.11 8.59
CA GLY A 994 1.91 23.76 9.09
C GLY A 994 3.02 23.05 8.31
N VAL A 995 2.96 21.73 8.19
CA VAL A 995 4.01 20.89 7.58
C VAL A 995 3.87 20.87 6.05
N ASN A 996 4.99 21.05 5.35
CA ASN A 996 5.08 20.94 3.89
C ASN A 996 6.16 19.90 3.53
N ILE A 997 5.80 18.90 2.72
CA ILE A 997 6.73 17.86 2.25
C ILE A 997 7.17 18.23 0.83
N ILE A 998 8.46 18.55 0.67
CA ILE A 998 9.06 18.93 -0.61
C ILE A 998 9.88 17.76 -1.13
N ASN A 999 9.60 17.30 -2.34
CA ASN A 999 10.37 16.24 -2.98
C ASN A 999 11.08 16.80 -4.21
N VAL A 1000 12.38 16.60 -4.31
CA VAL A 1000 13.18 16.98 -5.47
C VAL A 1000 13.73 15.74 -6.12
N PHE A 1001 13.65 15.69 -7.44
CA PHE A 1001 14.08 14.58 -8.27
C PHE A 1001 15.15 15.03 -9.27
N ALA A 1002 16.15 14.18 -9.45
CA ALA A 1002 17.11 14.27 -10.53
C ALA A 1002 17.05 12.98 -11.34
N ARG A 1003 16.91 13.10 -12.66
CA ARG A 1003 16.71 11.97 -13.54
C ARG A 1003 17.76 11.91 -14.63
N GLU A 1004 18.36 10.74 -14.83
CA GLU A 1004 19.14 10.44 -16.03
C GLU A 1004 18.26 9.79 -17.11
N ASN A 1005 17.34 8.89 -16.70
CA ASN A 1005 16.35 8.22 -17.56
C ASN A 1005 15.20 7.67 -16.70
N ALA A 1006 14.24 6.95 -17.30
CA ALA A 1006 13.09 6.41 -16.56
C ALA A 1006 13.46 5.45 -15.42
N ASP A 1007 14.60 4.76 -15.51
CA ASP A 1007 15.05 3.76 -14.52
C ASP A 1007 16.10 4.31 -13.53
N SER A 1008 16.71 5.48 -13.83
CA SER A 1008 17.78 6.12 -13.04
C SER A 1008 17.32 7.48 -12.54
N VAL A 1009 16.75 7.49 -11.33
CA VAL A 1009 16.20 8.67 -10.64
C VAL A 1009 16.73 8.72 -9.21
N THR A 1010 17.11 9.91 -8.75
CA THR A 1010 17.41 10.17 -7.33
C THR A 1010 16.37 11.13 -6.77
N ARG A 1011 15.80 10.76 -5.61
CA ARG A 1011 14.86 11.59 -4.86
C ARG A 1011 15.52 12.12 -3.59
N ARG A 1012 15.22 13.38 -3.24
CA ARG A 1012 15.51 13.98 -1.93
C ARG A 1012 14.24 14.59 -1.36
N MET A 1013 13.92 14.20 -0.13
CA MET A 1013 12.80 14.75 0.63
C MET A 1013 13.32 15.81 1.60
N ILE A 1014 12.61 16.93 1.65
CA ILE A 1014 12.84 18.03 2.58
C ILE A 1014 11.50 18.31 3.26
N ILE A 1015 11.52 18.51 4.57
CA ILE A 1015 10.30 18.83 5.32
C ILE A 1015 10.49 20.21 5.94
N VAL A 1016 9.60 21.13 5.58
CA VAL A 1016 9.62 22.52 6.07
C VAL A 1016 8.29 22.81 6.76
N ARG A 1017 8.39 23.28 8.00
CA ARG A 1017 7.22 23.74 8.77
C ARG A 1017 7.02 25.25 8.61
N ARG A 1018 5.80 25.69 8.30
CA ARG A 1018 5.39 27.09 8.32
C ARG A 1018 4.62 27.42 9.59
N ASP A 1019 5.20 28.24 10.44
CA ASP A 1019 4.58 28.76 11.66
C ASP A 1019 4.01 30.18 11.45
N SER A 1020 3.36 30.73 12.47
CA SER A 1020 2.89 32.12 12.42
C SER A 1020 4.05 33.10 12.54
N ASP A 1021 3.82 34.36 12.19
CA ASP A 1021 4.82 35.43 12.37
C ASP A 1021 5.23 35.62 13.85
N ALA A 1022 4.36 35.23 14.78
CA ALA A 1022 4.63 35.22 16.22
C ALA A 1022 5.29 33.92 16.71
N GLY A 1023 5.61 32.98 15.81
CA GLY A 1023 6.21 31.69 16.15
C GLY A 1023 5.24 30.68 16.77
N ALA A 1024 3.93 30.89 16.65
CA ALA A 1024 2.92 29.93 17.11
C ALA A 1024 2.75 28.79 16.09
N LEU A 1025 2.43 27.60 16.58
CA LEU A 1025 2.17 26.43 15.74
C LEU A 1025 0.91 26.66 14.89
N LEU A 1026 1.09 26.73 13.57
CA LEU A 1026 -0.04 26.69 12.64
C LEU A 1026 -0.40 25.24 12.32
N LYS A 1027 -1.69 24.94 12.24
CA LYS A 1027 -2.16 23.62 11.79
C LYS A 1027 -2.09 23.54 10.26
N THR A 1028 -1.69 22.38 9.74
CA THR A 1028 -1.84 22.07 8.32
C THR A 1028 -3.33 21.97 7.99
N PRO A 1029 -3.85 22.74 7.01
CA PRO A 1029 -5.26 22.72 6.66
C PRO A 1029 -5.76 21.32 6.26
N LYS A 1030 -6.92 20.89 6.75
CA LYS A 1030 -7.53 19.56 6.49
C LYS A 1030 -8.51 19.49 5.29
N GLY A 1031 -8.34 20.33 4.25
CA GLY A 1031 -9.35 20.58 3.19
C GLY A 1031 -8.97 20.14 1.75
N GLU A 1032 -9.71 20.62 0.73
CA GLU A 1032 -9.69 20.18 -0.68
C GLU A 1032 -8.30 19.93 -1.31
N ASP A 1033 -7.25 20.68 -0.96
CA ASP A 1033 -5.91 20.44 -1.54
C ASP A 1033 -5.06 19.42 -0.74
N GLN A 1034 -5.53 18.87 0.40
CA GLN A 1034 -4.67 18.16 1.38
C GLN A 1034 -4.21 16.77 0.93
N ALA A 1035 -5.05 16.05 0.17
CA ALA A 1035 -4.66 14.79 -0.47
C ALA A 1035 -3.46 15.00 -1.41
N ASP A 1036 -3.26 16.23 -1.88
CA ASP A 1036 -2.10 16.60 -2.66
C ASP A 1036 -0.92 16.99 -1.77
N TRP A 1037 -1.03 17.92 -0.82
CA TRP A 1037 0.16 18.50 -0.13
C TRP A 1037 0.93 17.59 0.85
N LEU A 1038 0.29 16.60 1.47
CA LEU A 1038 0.95 15.64 2.36
C LEU A 1038 1.17 14.27 1.72
N ALA A 1039 0.59 14.02 0.55
CA ALA A 1039 0.84 12.77 -0.17
C ALA A 1039 2.28 12.74 -0.68
N LEU A 1040 2.85 11.54 -0.65
CA LEU A 1040 4.06 11.28 -1.40
C LEU A 1040 3.69 11.26 -2.89
N PRO A 1041 4.53 11.85 -3.77
CA PRO A 1041 4.36 11.65 -5.20
C PRO A 1041 4.41 10.15 -5.53
N PRO A 1042 3.73 9.70 -6.60
CA PRO A 1042 3.81 8.32 -7.04
C PRO A 1042 5.29 7.91 -7.24
N PRO A 1043 5.62 6.66 -6.92
CA PRO A 1043 7.00 6.16 -6.88
C PRO A 1043 7.71 6.17 -8.23
#